data_AF-A0A4R6XMK9-F1
#
_entry.id   AF-A0A4R6XMK9-F1
#
_cell.length_a   1.000
_cell.length_b   1.000
_cell.length_c   1.000
_cell.angle_alpha   90.00
_cell.angle_beta   90.00
_cell.angle_gamma   90.00
#
_symmetry.space_group_name_H-M   'P 1'
#
loop_
_entity.id
_entity.type
_entity.pdbx_description
1 polymer ?
#
loop_
_entity_poly.entity_id
_entity_poly.type
_entity_poly.pdbx_seq_one_letter_code
_entity_poly.pdbx_strand_id
1 'polypeptide(L)'
;MTLQNNKIYPPINMSTPISKTPLIQNGSANAKRNEIKAHFMSTYTRYENLFECLANDEAYYLKPESLRHPLIFYFAHTAVFFVNKLRVAKLIEHNINDDIESMMAIGVDEMSWDDLNDGNYQWPSVQEVRNYRKHVSQLVLNLIDQLPLTLPIGWDDPFWIILMGIEHERIHLETSSVLIRQLDIHQVKPHSEWPRCQNDNPVVQNSLIHIDAGTIHQGRQLPSETYGWDNEYGSLETEVAAFKASQYLVSNHEFLSFIEDGGYQDIQWWTDEGWQWKQFKQAEHPTFWLKKAGQWYYRSMTEELPMPWSWPADVNYLEAKAFCNWLAARTGEPIRLPTEAEWFRLYQHTINTHYPHWDHTPANIDLAYFASSVPVDHFTFGQEQFGDVIGNVWQWTETAIDGFAGFQVHPAYDDFSVPTFDGQHNLIKGGSWISTGNEAHKDSRYAFRRHFFQHAGFRYVESEQQVNQNFNTYETDELISQYLEFHYGNEYFNVPNFPKACIDTLIQYVDLSEHKRALDLGCAVGRSSFELAKYYDHVDALDFSTRFIRNAINLVDHGEVKYMIPTEGELTEVKSFSLSTLDLGEKANNIEFAQGDACNLKAKYDHYDLIFAGNLIDRLYQPKQFLSSIKDRINAGGYLVITSPYTWLEEFTEKQNWLGGVKINGENHTTLDALKEHLKADFELVGLPQDIPFVIRETARKHQHTVAQLTVWKKHK
;
A
#
# COMPACT_ATOMS: atom_id res chain seq x y z
N MET A 1 -21.97 -11.26 35.55
CA MET A 1 -23.43 -11.27 35.84
C MET A 1 -24.10 -10.29 34.90
N THR A 2 -25.18 -10.70 34.20
CA THR A 2 -26.33 -9.89 33.72
C THR A 2 -26.12 -8.43 33.28
N LEU A 3 -26.50 -7.98 32.07
CA LEU A 3 -27.21 -8.60 30.94
C LEU A 3 -26.69 -7.99 29.62
N GLN A 4 -26.40 -8.81 28.60
CA GLN A 4 -26.35 -8.32 27.21
C GLN A 4 -27.79 -8.12 26.73
N ASN A 5 -28.34 -6.92 26.95
CA ASN A 5 -29.57 -6.47 26.31
C ASN A 5 -29.29 -5.97 24.87
N ASN A 6 -28.51 -6.72 24.09
CA ASN A 6 -28.48 -6.51 22.65
C ASN A 6 -29.90 -6.82 22.16
N LYS A 7 -30.59 -5.81 21.61
CA LYS A 7 -31.89 -6.02 20.99
C LYS A 7 -31.71 -7.00 19.84
N ILE A 8 -32.18 -8.23 20.02
CA ILE A 8 -32.15 -9.23 18.95
C ILE A 8 -33.22 -8.84 17.95
N TYR A 9 -32.82 -8.10 16.92
CA TYR A 9 -33.67 -7.84 15.76
C TYR A 9 -33.71 -9.10 14.90
N PRO A 10 -34.89 -9.52 14.41
CA PRO A 10 -34.97 -10.60 13.43
C PRO A 10 -34.35 -10.13 12.10
N PRO A 11 -33.57 -10.98 11.40
CA PRO A 11 -33.05 -10.65 10.08
C PRO A 11 -34.21 -10.48 9.08
N ILE A 12 -34.01 -9.67 8.04
CA ILE A 12 -35.05 -9.45 7.03
C ILE A 12 -35.20 -10.69 6.13
N ASN A 13 -36.44 -11.09 5.91
CA ASN A 13 -36.78 -12.26 5.10
C ASN A 13 -36.68 -11.94 3.60
N MET A 14 -35.46 -11.94 3.06
CA MET A 14 -35.17 -11.86 1.63
C MET A 14 -35.49 -13.18 0.92
N SER A 15 -35.86 -13.13 -0.36
CA SER A 15 -36.15 -14.34 -1.15
C SER A 15 -34.90 -15.12 -1.53
N THR A 16 -33.76 -14.42 -1.71
CA THR A 16 -32.45 -15.04 -1.84
C THR A 16 -31.81 -15.15 -0.44
N PRO A 17 -31.48 -16.34 0.07
CA PRO A 17 -30.82 -16.48 1.37
C PRO A 17 -29.36 -16.02 1.31
N ILE A 18 -28.92 -15.37 2.38
CA ILE A 18 -27.51 -15.03 2.61
C ILE A 18 -26.78 -16.30 3.05
N SER A 19 -25.71 -16.63 2.36
CA SER A 19 -24.82 -17.74 2.71
C SER A 19 -23.79 -17.31 3.75
N LYS A 20 -23.62 -18.10 4.81
CA LYS A 20 -22.52 -17.91 5.76
C LYS A 20 -21.17 -18.15 5.07
N THR A 21 -20.15 -17.42 5.50
CA THR A 21 -18.76 -17.57 5.03
C THR A 21 -18.21 -18.96 5.33
N PRO A 22 -17.66 -19.69 4.35
CA PRO A 22 -17.20 -21.06 4.55
C PRO A 22 -16.00 -21.16 5.50
N LEU A 23 -16.04 -22.15 6.42
CA LEU A 23 -14.90 -22.48 7.30
C LEU A 23 -13.89 -23.37 6.55
N ILE A 24 -12.79 -22.81 6.06
CA ILE A 24 -11.94 -23.49 5.06
C ILE A 24 -11.00 -24.57 5.63
N GLN A 25 -10.99 -24.76 6.96
CA GLN A 25 -10.13 -25.72 7.66
C GLN A 25 -10.88 -26.96 8.20
N ASN A 26 -12.22 -26.95 8.20
CA ASN A 26 -13.05 -27.93 8.90
C ASN A 26 -14.10 -28.63 8.00
N GLY A 27 -14.47 -29.86 8.38
CA GLY A 27 -15.57 -30.62 7.78
C GLY A 27 -15.12 -31.84 6.96
N SER A 28 -15.96 -32.28 6.03
CA SER A 28 -15.62 -33.29 5.02
C SER A 28 -15.65 -32.67 3.62
N ALA A 29 -14.84 -33.16 2.69
CA ALA A 29 -14.74 -32.60 1.34
C ALA A 29 -16.10 -32.50 0.62
N ASN A 30 -16.98 -33.50 0.78
CA ASN A 30 -18.31 -33.46 0.16
C ASN A 30 -19.23 -32.41 0.82
N ALA A 31 -19.16 -32.24 2.15
CA ALA A 31 -19.92 -31.20 2.83
C ALA A 31 -19.41 -29.79 2.43
N LYS A 32 -18.09 -29.60 2.44
CA LYS A 32 -17.44 -28.34 2.07
C LYS A 32 -17.73 -27.94 0.62
N ARG A 33 -17.72 -28.91 -0.30
CA ARG A 33 -18.09 -28.69 -1.70
C ARG A 33 -19.49 -28.12 -1.85
N ASN A 34 -20.47 -28.71 -1.17
CA ASN A 34 -21.86 -28.23 -1.19
C ASN A 34 -22.02 -26.84 -0.55
N GLU A 35 -21.28 -26.58 0.53
CA GLU A 35 -21.24 -25.30 1.23
C GLU A 35 -20.67 -24.18 0.33
N ILE A 36 -19.51 -24.41 -0.29
CA ILE A 36 -18.90 -23.47 -1.25
C ILE A 36 -19.79 -23.29 -2.49
N LYS A 37 -20.45 -24.35 -2.97
CA LYS A 37 -21.42 -24.26 -4.08
C LYS A 37 -22.62 -23.38 -3.75
N ALA A 38 -23.16 -23.50 -2.54
CA ALA A 38 -24.25 -22.65 -2.05
C ALA A 38 -23.78 -21.20 -1.85
N HIS A 39 -22.55 -21.01 -1.37
CA HIS A 39 -21.95 -19.69 -1.18
C HIS A 39 -21.69 -18.96 -2.52
N PHE A 40 -21.16 -19.66 -3.52
CA PHE A 40 -21.05 -19.18 -4.90
C PHE A 40 -22.41 -18.75 -5.45
N MET A 41 -23.41 -19.65 -5.43
CA MET A 41 -24.74 -19.34 -5.97
C MET A 41 -25.42 -18.15 -5.29
N SER A 42 -25.32 -18.07 -3.96
CA SER A 42 -25.86 -16.96 -3.16
C SER A 42 -25.23 -15.62 -3.54
N THR A 43 -23.90 -15.58 -3.72
CA THR A 43 -23.16 -14.39 -4.18
C THR A 43 -23.55 -14.00 -5.60
N TYR A 44 -23.49 -14.94 -6.54
CA TYR A 44 -23.77 -14.70 -7.95
C TYR A 44 -25.19 -14.17 -8.17
N THR A 45 -26.19 -14.79 -7.51
CA THR A 45 -27.59 -14.32 -7.55
C THR A 45 -27.76 -12.94 -6.90
N ARG A 46 -27.07 -12.66 -5.78
CA ARG A 46 -27.12 -11.32 -5.16
C ARG A 46 -26.56 -10.23 -6.09
N TYR A 47 -25.51 -10.53 -6.83
CA TYR A 47 -24.91 -9.60 -7.79
C TYR A 47 -25.85 -9.30 -8.97
N GLU A 48 -26.50 -10.33 -9.55
CA GLU A 48 -27.56 -10.12 -10.57
C GLU A 48 -28.68 -9.22 -10.00
N ASN A 49 -29.20 -9.53 -8.80
CA ASN A 49 -30.25 -8.76 -8.13
C ASN A 49 -29.86 -7.30 -7.83
N LEU A 50 -28.57 -6.95 -7.79
CA LEU A 50 -28.12 -5.56 -7.65
C LEU A 50 -28.35 -4.79 -8.97
N PHE A 51 -27.94 -5.37 -10.10
CA PHE A 51 -28.13 -4.79 -11.42
C PHE A 51 -29.59 -4.80 -11.90
N GLU A 52 -30.45 -5.62 -11.29
CA GLU A 52 -31.91 -5.50 -11.42
C GLU A 52 -32.47 -4.20 -10.83
N CYS A 53 -31.72 -3.46 -9.99
CA CYS A 53 -32.11 -2.11 -9.54
C CYS A 53 -32.00 -1.03 -10.63
N LEU A 54 -31.38 -1.32 -11.77
CA LEU A 54 -31.31 -0.37 -12.90
C LEU A 54 -32.67 -0.28 -13.62
N ALA A 55 -33.08 0.93 -13.97
CA ALA A 55 -34.41 1.20 -14.53
C ALA A 55 -34.61 0.55 -15.91
N ASN A 56 -33.56 0.53 -16.73
CA ASN A 56 -33.55 0.08 -18.12
C ASN A 56 -32.12 -0.35 -18.53
N ASP A 57 -31.95 -0.88 -19.75
CA ASP A 57 -30.64 -1.31 -20.25
C ASP A 57 -29.71 -0.12 -20.60
N GLU A 58 -30.21 1.10 -20.87
CA GLU A 58 -29.36 2.29 -21.12
C GLU A 58 -28.54 2.66 -19.88
N ALA A 59 -29.11 2.48 -18.69
CA ALA A 59 -28.47 2.77 -17.41
C ALA A 59 -27.19 1.94 -17.17
N TYR A 60 -27.03 0.78 -17.83
CA TYR A 60 -25.80 -0.01 -17.75
C TYR A 60 -24.61 0.69 -18.43
N TYR A 61 -24.83 1.55 -19.43
CA TYR A 61 -23.74 2.25 -20.14
C TYR A 61 -23.43 3.64 -19.57
N LEU A 62 -24.07 4.01 -18.45
CA LEU A 62 -23.76 5.25 -17.74
C LEU A 62 -22.49 5.10 -16.90
N LYS A 63 -21.75 6.21 -16.79
CA LYS A 63 -20.48 6.36 -16.08
C LYS A 63 -20.70 7.31 -14.88
N PRO A 64 -21.03 6.79 -13.68
CA PRO A 64 -21.49 7.62 -12.55
C PRO A 64 -20.38 8.47 -11.93
N GLU A 65 -19.13 7.98 -11.98
CA GLU A 65 -17.92 8.68 -11.60
C GLU A 65 -16.97 8.70 -12.81
N SER A 66 -16.40 9.86 -13.13
CA SER A 66 -15.55 10.05 -14.31
C SER A 66 -14.26 9.22 -14.28
N LEU A 67 -13.80 8.87 -13.09
CA LEU A 67 -12.58 8.09 -12.82
C LEU A 67 -12.85 6.57 -12.77
N ARG A 68 -14.03 6.11 -13.20
CA ARG A 68 -14.46 4.71 -13.18
C ARG A 68 -15.09 4.33 -14.53
N HIS A 69 -15.07 3.04 -14.90
CA HIS A 69 -15.76 2.55 -16.10
C HIS A 69 -17.31 2.62 -15.99
N PRO A 70 -18.05 2.45 -17.09
CA PRO A 70 -19.51 2.34 -17.05
C PRO A 70 -20.01 1.06 -16.35
N LEU A 71 -21.26 1.04 -15.87
CA LEU A 71 -21.80 -0.09 -15.10
C LEU A 71 -21.79 -1.46 -15.82
N ILE A 72 -21.83 -1.48 -17.16
CA ILE A 72 -21.74 -2.70 -17.98
C ILE A 72 -20.38 -3.40 -17.82
N PHE A 73 -19.31 -2.64 -17.56
CA PHE A 73 -18.00 -3.18 -17.22
C PHE A 73 -18.10 -3.95 -15.91
N TYR A 74 -18.58 -3.32 -14.83
CA TYR A 74 -18.72 -3.96 -13.52
C TYR A 74 -19.60 -5.22 -13.60
N PHE A 75 -20.69 -5.17 -14.37
CA PHE A 75 -21.56 -6.32 -14.56
C PHE A 75 -20.85 -7.50 -15.24
N ALA A 76 -19.99 -7.26 -16.24
CA ALA A 76 -19.22 -8.32 -16.90
C ALA A 76 -17.96 -8.76 -16.12
N HIS A 77 -17.27 -7.79 -15.50
CA HIS A 77 -15.92 -7.90 -14.97
C HIS A 77 -15.78 -9.01 -13.92
N THR A 78 -16.71 -9.15 -12.96
CA THR A 78 -16.61 -10.19 -11.94
C THR A 78 -16.64 -11.61 -12.52
N ALA A 79 -17.39 -11.82 -13.61
CA ALA A 79 -17.43 -13.10 -14.32
C ALA A 79 -16.16 -13.33 -15.17
N VAL A 80 -15.62 -12.28 -15.79
CA VAL A 80 -14.32 -12.33 -16.49
C VAL A 80 -13.18 -12.61 -15.52
N PHE A 81 -13.23 -12.04 -14.31
CA PHE A 81 -12.27 -12.29 -13.24
C PHE A 81 -12.20 -13.78 -12.87
N PHE A 82 -13.35 -14.45 -12.70
CA PHE A 82 -13.37 -15.92 -12.51
C PHE A 82 -12.61 -16.63 -13.63
N VAL A 83 -12.90 -16.34 -14.91
CA VAL A 83 -12.24 -17.01 -16.04
C VAL A 83 -10.74 -16.70 -16.09
N ASN A 84 -10.34 -15.46 -15.87
CA ASN A 84 -8.94 -15.03 -15.80
C ASN A 84 -8.17 -15.80 -14.72
N LYS A 85 -8.63 -15.76 -13.46
CA LYS A 85 -7.92 -16.39 -12.35
C LYS A 85 -7.94 -17.93 -12.42
N LEU A 86 -9.01 -18.54 -12.95
CA LEU A 86 -9.05 -19.97 -13.27
C LEU A 86 -8.03 -20.35 -14.36
N ARG A 87 -7.77 -19.50 -15.35
CA ARG A 87 -6.72 -19.70 -16.37
C ARG A 87 -5.32 -19.53 -15.80
N VAL A 88 -5.07 -18.50 -15.00
CA VAL A 88 -3.78 -18.28 -14.31
C VAL A 88 -3.42 -19.49 -13.43
N ALA A 89 -4.40 -20.00 -12.69
CA ALA A 89 -4.29 -21.22 -11.89
C ALA A 89 -4.30 -22.54 -12.70
N LYS A 90 -4.40 -22.47 -14.03
CA LYS A 90 -4.42 -23.64 -14.96
C LYS A 90 -5.54 -24.65 -14.67
N LEU A 91 -6.65 -24.18 -14.11
CA LEU A 91 -7.87 -24.97 -13.86
C LEU A 91 -8.75 -25.07 -15.11
N ILE A 92 -8.56 -24.15 -16.07
CA ILE A 92 -9.13 -24.19 -17.43
C ILE A 92 -8.07 -23.73 -18.44
N GLU A 93 -8.13 -24.25 -19.68
CA GLU A 93 -7.11 -23.97 -20.72
C GLU A 93 -7.46 -22.77 -21.61
N HIS A 94 -8.74 -22.42 -21.73
CA HIS A 94 -9.26 -21.49 -22.73
C HIS A 94 -10.25 -20.49 -22.15
N ASN A 95 -10.36 -19.35 -22.82
CA ASN A 95 -11.38 -18.33 -22.63
C ASN A 95 -12.78 -18.86 -23.02
N ILE A 96 -13.84 -18.25 -22.49
CA ILE A 96 -15.22 -18.50 -22.95
C ILE A 96 -15.56 -17.57 -24.11
N ASN A 97 -15.10 -16.32 -24.05
CA ASN A 97 -15.25 -15.32 -25.10
C ASN A 97 -14.05 -14.35 -25.07
N ASP A 98 -13.16 -14.44 -26.07
CA ASP A 98 -11.94 -13.64 -26.15
C ASP A 98 -12.20 -12.12 -26.18
N ASP A 99 -13.26 -11.67 -26.87
CA ASP A 99 -13.57 -10.24 -27.04
C ASP A 99 -14.07 -9.61 -25.73
N ILE A 100 -14.97 -10.28 -25.01
CA ILE A 100 -15.45 -9.84 -23.69
C ILE A 100 -14.32 -9.92 -22.67
N GLU A 101 -13.53 -10.98 -22.67
CA GLU A 101 -12.51 -11.21 -21.64
C GLU A 101 -11.32 -10.27 -21.79
N SER A 102 -10.88 -9.97 -23.02
CA SER A 102 -9.82 -8.98 -23.25
C SER A 102 -10.26 -7.54 -22.92
N MET A 103 -11.52 -7.19 -23.18
CA MET A 103 -12.08 -5.87 -22.90
C MET A 103 -12.33 -5.60 -21.41
N MET A 104 -12.65 -6.64 -20.63
CA MET A 104 -13.10 -6.50 -19.24
C MET A 104 -12.06 -6.92 -18.20
N ALA A 105 -10.91 -7.48 -18.60
CA ALA A 105 -9.81 -7.88 -17.72
C ALA A 105 -8.85 -6.71 -17.39
N ILE A 106 -9.39 -5.51 -17.25
CA ILE A 106 -8.66 -4.28 -16.90
C ILE A 106 -8.80 -4.02 -15.39
N GLY A 107 -7.87 -3.23 -14.84
CA GLY A 107 -7.98 -2.68 -13.49
C GLY A 107 -9.28 -1.92 -13.24
N VAL A 108 -9.53 -1.66 -11.97
CA VAL A 108 -10.72 -0.92 -11.49
C VAL A 108 -10.30 0.34 -10.74
N ASP A 109 -9.04 0.41 -10.32
CA ASP A 109 -8.51 1.51 -9.52
C ASP A 109 -7.79 2.57 -10.37
N GLU A 110 -7.68 3.79 -9.85
CA GLU A 110 -7.06 4.91 -10.58
C GLU A 110 -5.54 4.72 -10.70
N MET A 111 -5.13 3.98 -11.73
CA MET A 111 -3.75 3.69 -12.10
C MET A 111 -3.40 4.35 -13.44
N SER A 112 -2.13 4.71 -13.62
CA SER A 112 -1.67 5.48 -14.78
C SER A 112 -1.72 4.73 -16.12
N TRP A 113 -2.00 3.43 -16.10
CA TRP A 113 -2.16 2.55 -17.26
C TRP A 113 -3.62 2.20 -17.57
N ASP A 114 -4.59 2.58 -16.73
CA ASP A 114 -6.00 2.29 -16.95
C ASP A 114 -6.60 3.22 -18.02
N ASP A 115 -6.98 2.65 -19.16
CA ASP A 115 -7.53 3.41 -20.28
C ASP A 115 -9.01 3.77 -20.05
N LEU A 116 -9.25 4.93 -19.44
CA LEU A 116 -10.59 5.46 -19.21
C LEU A 116 -11.22 6.13 -20.46
N ASN A 117 -10.60 6.02 -21.64
CA ASN A 117 -11.07 6.65 -22.88
C ASN A 117 -12.19 5.82 -23.55
N ASP A 118 -13.43 6.28 -23.40
CA ASP A 118 -14.62 5.62 -23.94
C ASP A 118 -14.59 5.43 -25.48
N GLY A 119 -13.72 6.17 -26.21
CA GLY A 119 -13.52 6.03 -27.65
C GLY A 119 -12.83 4.73 -28.09
N ASN A 120 -12.21 3.99 -27.17
CA ASN A 120 -11.47 2.76 -27.46
C ASN A 120 -12.29 1.48 -27.23
N TYR A 121 -13.50 1.59 -26.68
CA TYR A 121 -14.32 0.44 -26.27
C TYR A 121 -15.55 0.22 -27.17
N GLN A 122 -15.89 -1.04 -27.42
CA GLN A 122 -17.14 -1.46 -28.04
C GLN A 122 -17.91 -2.34 -27.06
N TRP A 123 -18.55 -1.70 -26.09
CA TRP A 123 -19.23 -2.39 -25.00
C TRP A 123 -20.26 -3.41 -25.51
N PRO A 124 -20.26 -4.65 -24.97
CA PRO A 124 -21.20 -5.69 -25.37
C PRO A 124 -22.61 -5.35 -24.91
N SER A 125 -23.63 -5.90 -25.57
CA SER A 125 -25.01 -5.68 -25.13
C SER A 125 -25.26 -6.31 -23.76
N VAL A 126 -26.17 -5.72 -22.97
CA VAL A 126 -26.58 -6.27 -21.66
C VAL A 126 -27.01 -7.75 -21.76
N GLN A 127 -27.65 -8.15 -22.87
CA GLN A 127 -28.03 -9.55 -23.08
C GLN A 127 -26.84 -10.47 -23.39
N GLU A 128 -25.82 -9.99 -24.11
CA GLU A 128 -24.57 -10.74 -24.31
C GLU A 128 -23.83 -10.93 -22.99
N VAL A 129 -23.75 -9.91 -22.13
CA VAL A 129 -23.18 -10.04 -20.78
C VAL A 129 -23.98 -11.01 -19.91
N ARG A 130 -25.32 -10.92 -19.88
CA ARG A 130 -26.17 -11.90 -19.16
C ARG A 130 -25.91 -13.34 -19.65
N ASN A 131 -25.75 -13.55 -20.95
CA ASN A 131 -25.44 -14.86 -21.52
C ASN A 131 -24.02 -15.33 -21.13
N TYR A 132 -23.04 -14.44 -21.18
CA TYR A 132 -21.66 -14.71 -20.78
C TYR A 132 -21.57 -15.10 -19.30
N ARG A 133 -22.14 -14.28 -18.41
CA ARG A 133 -22.26 -14.55 -16.96
C ARG A 133 -22.88 -15.91 -16.68
N LYS A 134 -23.97 -16.27 -17.38
CA LYS A 134 -24.59 -17.59 -17.25
C LYS A 134 -23.65 -18.75 -17.65
N HIS A 135 -22.84 -18.59 -18.69
CA HIS A 135 -21.85 -19.60 -19.08
C HIS A 135 -20.72 -19.72 -18.04
N VAL A 136 -20.19 -18.61 -17.53
CA VAL A 136 -19.20 -18.59 -16.43
C VAL A 136 -19.76 -19.28 -15.20
N SER A 137 -20.99 -18.96 -14.79
CA SER A 137 -21.64 -19.59 -13.64
C SER A 137 -21.74 -21.11 -13.80
N GLN A 138 -22.16 -21.61 -14.97
CA GLN A 138 -22.20 -23.04 -15.24
C GLN A 138 -20.80 -23.70 -15.24
N LEU A 139 -19.77 -23.01 -15.74
CA LEU A 139 -18.38 -23.47 -15.69
C LEU A 139 -17.89 -23.60 -14.24
N VAL A 140 -18.05 -22.56 -13.43
CA VAL A 140 -17.63 -22.56 -12.02
C VAL A 140 -18.36 -23.65 -11.23
N LEU A 141 -19.67 -23.84 -11.45
CA LEU A 141 -20.43 -24.94 -10.83
C LEU A 141 -19.90 -26.32 -11.22
N ASN A 142 -19.55 -26.52 -12.50
CA ASN A 142 -18.97 -27.78 -12.96
C ASN A 142 -17.59 -28.04 -12.33
N LEU A 143 -16.75 -27.00 -12.20
CA LEU A 143 -15.45 -27.08 -11.53
C LEU A 143 -15.61 -27.40 -10.03
N ILE A 144 -16.55 -26.72 -9.35
CA ILE A 144 -16.92 -27.01 -7.96
C ILE A 144 -17.39 -28.46 -7.80
N ASP A 145 -18.05 -29.07 -8.79
CA ASP A 145 -18.46 -30.48 -8.73
C ASP A 145 -17.31 -31.48 -9.00
N GLN A 146 -16.30 -31.10 -9.79
CA GLN A 146 -15.31 -32.03 -10.34
C GLN A 146 -13.91 -31.96 -9.69
N LEU A 147 -13.47 -30.78 -9.26
CA LEU A 147 -12.10 -30.59 -8.75
C LEU A 147 -11.84 -31.37 -7.45
N PRO A 148 -10.63 -31.87 -7.19
CA PRO A 148 -10.27 -32.39 -5.88
C PRO A 148 -10.38 -31.27 -4.83
N LEU A 149 -10.85 -31.61 -3.63
CA LEU A 149 -10.97 -30.67 -2.51
C LEU A 149 -10.29 -31.31 -1.29
N THR A 150 -9.22 -30.68 -0.80
CA THR A 150 -8.53 -31.09 0.43
C THR A 150 -8.77 -30.06 1.53
N LEU A 151 -8.78 -30.50 2.79
CA LEU A 151 -8.89 -29.61 3.95
C LEU A 151 -7.60 -29.67 4.78
N PRO A 152 -7.06 -28.53 5.26
CA PRO A 152 -7.52 -27.17 5.00
C PRO A 152 -7.27 -26.73 3.54
N ILE A 153 -8.12 -25.83 3.04
CA ILE A 153 -7.88 -25.16 1.74
C ILE A 153 -6.81 -24.08 1.97
N GLY A 154 -5.67 -24.19 1.28
CA GLY A 154 -4.59 -23.19 1.28
C GLY A 154 -4.41 -22.58 -0.12
N TRP A 155 -3.47 -21.65 -0.27
CA TRP A 155 -3.24 -20.91 -1.53
C TRP A 155 -3.01 -21.81 -2.75
N ASP A 156 -2.36 -22.96 -2.57
CA ASP A 156 -2.09 -23.94 -3.63
C ASP A 156 -3.29 -24.86 -3.97
N ASP A 157 -4.40 -24.80 -3.22
CA ASP A 157 -5.59 -25.63 -3.48
C ASP A 157 -6.54 -24.95 -4.48
N PRO A 158 -7.05 -25.67 -5.51
CA PRO A 158 -7.98 -25.10 -6.50
C PRO A 158 -9.21 -24.38 -5.93
N PHE A 159 -9.69 -24.78 -4.75
CA PHE A 159 -10.83 -24.12 -4.10
C PHE A 159 -10.48 -22.74 -3.54
N TRP A 160 -9.20 -22.41 -3.32
CA TRP A 160 -8.78 -21.06 -2.98
C TRP A 160 -9.08 -20.07 -4.11
N ILE A 161 -8.85 -20.48 -5.36
CA ILE A 161 -9.12 -19.66 -6.56
C ILE A 161 -10.63 -19.47 -6.78
N ILE A 162 -11.44 -20.48 -6.44
CA ILE A 162 -12.90 -20.37 -6.46
C ILE A 162 -13.39 -19.40 -5.39
N LEU A 163 -12.86 -19.48 -4.16
CA LEU A 163 -13.18 -18.56 -3.07
C LEU A 163 -12.72 -17.12 -3.40
N MET A 164 -11.53 -16.94 -3.96
CA MET A 164 -11.03 -15.66 -4.45
C MET A 164 -12.01 -14.99 -5.42
N GLY A 165 -12.55 -15.72 -6.40
CA GLY A 165 -13.56 -15.17 -7.31
C GLY A 165 -14.87 -14.80 -6.61
N ILE A 166 -15.29 -15.57 -5.61
CA ILE A 166 -16.51 -15.28 -4.83
C ILE A 166 -16.33 -14.00 -4.00
N GLU A 167 -15.21 -13.88 -3.29
CA GLU A 167 -14.92 -12.71 -2.45
C GLU A 167 -14.64 -11.47 -3.33
N HIS A 168 -14.03 -11.63 -4.50
CA HIS A 168 -13.90 -10.54 -5.48
C HIS A 168 -15.27 -10.04 -5.99
N GLU A 169 -16.23 -10.93 -6.25
CA GLU A 169 -17.59 -10.51 -6.62
C GLU A 169 -18.33 -9.81 -5.45
N ARG A 170 -17.94 -10.05 -4.19
CA ARG A 170 -18.46 -9.32 -3.02
C ARG A 170 -17.91 -7.89 -2.93
N ILE A 171 -16.60 -7.70 -3.13
CA ILE A 171 -15.99 -6.35 -3.29
C ILE A 171 -16.72 -5.54 -4.37
N HIS A 172 -17.02 -6.20 -5.50
CA HIS A 172 -17.74 -5.58 -6.59
C HIS A 172 -19.22 -5.36 -6.29
N LEU A 173 -19.86 -6.16 -5.44
CA LEU A 173 -21.23 -5.95 -4.96
C LEU A 173 -21.32 -4.62 -4.19
N GLU A 174 -20.41 -4.39 -3.24
CA GLU A 174 -20.32 -3.13 -2.52
C GLU A 174 -19.99 -1.97 -3.49
N THR A 175 -18.92 -2.08 -4.27
CA THR A 175 -18.48 -1.03 -5.22
C THR A 175 -19.57 -0.64 -6.22
N SER A 176 -20.24 -1.62 -6.85
CA SER A 176 -21.31 -1.36 -7.82
C SER A 176 -22.53 -0.72 -7.19
N SER A 177 -22.83 -1.02 -5.92
CA SER A 177 -23.96 -0.41 -5.21
C SER A 177 -23.74 1.08 -4.95
N VAL A 178 -22.48 1.52 -4.75
CA VAL A 178 -22.10 2.93 -4.63
C VAL A 178 -22.21 3.63 -5.99
N LEU A 179 -21.75 2.99 -7.07
CA LEU A 179 -21.88 3.53 -8.44
C LEU A 179 -23.36 3.67 -8.85
N ILE A 180 -24.21 2.70 -8.52
CA ILE A 180 -25.67 2.78 -8.72
C ILE A 180 -26.28 3.91 -7.86
N ARG A 181 -25.81 4.11 -6.64
CA ARG A 181 -26.23 5.22 -5.76
C ARG A 181 -25.85 6.60 -6.34
N GLN A 182 -24.72 6.71 -7.04
CA GLN A 182 -24.26 7.92 -7.71
C GLN A 182 -25.04 8.26 -9.00
N LEU A 183 -25.80 7.33 -9.57
CA LEU A 183 -26.70 7.64 -10.69
C LEU A 183 -27.83 8.58 -10.27
N ASP A 184 -28.28 9.38 -11.25
CA ASP A 184 -29.57 10.07 -11.19
C ASP A 184 -30.67 9.07 -10.82
N ILE A 185 -31.55 9.47 -9.88
CA ILE A 185 -32.60 8.62 -9.32
C ILE A 185 -33.53 8.05 -10.40
N HIS A 186 -33.72 8.72 -11.54
CA HIS A 186 -34.56 8.23 -12.64
C HIS A 186 -33.97 7.01 -13.37
N GLN A 187 -32.68 6.72 -13.20
CA GLN A 187 -32.01 5.55 -13.77
C GLN A 187 -32.02 4.33 -12.82
N VAL A 188 -32.56 4.50 -11.60
CA VAL A 188 -32.60 3.47 -10.56
C VAL A 188 -34.05 3.25 -10.11
N LYS A 189 -34.39 2.02 -9.73
CA LYS A 189 -35.72 1.66 -9.19
C LYS A 189 -35.57 0.84 -7.90
N PRO A 190 -36.53 0.93 -6.96
CA PRO A 190 -36.59 0.05 -5.79
C PRO A 190 -36.71 -1.42 -6.19
N HIS A 191 -36.14 -2.30 -5.37
CA HIS A 191 -36.16 -3.75 -5.59
C HIS A 191 -36.34 -4.48 -4.25
N SER A 192 -37.10 -5.57 -4.20
CA SER A 192 -37.52 -6.21 -2.94
C SER A 192 -36.39 -6.88 -2.17
N GLU A 193 -35.31 -7.26 -2.86
CA GLU A 193 -34.08 -7.79 -2.25
C GLU A 193 -33.17 -6.71 -1.65
N TRP A 194 -33.54 -5.43 -1.77
CA TRP A 194 -32.78 -4.30 -1.22
C TRP A 194 -33.66 -3.40 -0.32
N PRO A 195 -34.19 -3.94 0.81
CA PRO A 195 -35.08 -3.21 1.72
C PRO A 195 -34.30 -2.23 2.60
N ARG A 196 -34.49 -0.92 2.42
CA ARG A 196 -33.91 0.09 3.33
C ARG A 196 -34.57 0.11 4.71
N CYS A 197 -33.89 0.73 5.67
CA CYS A 197 -34.48 1.05 6.96
C CYS A 197 -35.59 2.12 6.82
N GLN A 198 -36.63 1.98 7.64
CA GLN A 198 -37.73 2.93 7.78
C GLN A 198 -37.67 3.71 9.11
N ASN A 199 -36.69 3.40 9.96
CA ASN A 199 -36.54 4.04 11.27
C ASN A 199 -35.59 5.24 11.16
N ASP A 200 -36.05 6.40 11.62
CA ASP A 200 -35.21 7.53 12.00
C ASP A 200 -35.46 7.75 13.50
N ASN A 201 -34.42 7.55 14.32
CA ASN A 201 -34.51 7.78 15.76
C ASN A 201 -34.37 9.29 16.03
N PRO A 202 -34.74 9.78 17.22
CA PRO A 202 -34.28 11.09 17.66
C PRO A 202 -32.75 11.18 17.59
N VAL A 203 -32.21 12.31 17.15
CA VAL A 203 -30.76 12.54 17.12
C VAL A 203 -30.18 12.36 18.52
N VAL A 204 -29.13 11.54 18.61
CA VAL A 204 -28.30 11.40 19.81
C VAL A 204 -27.10 12.34 19.74
N GLN A 205 -26.72 12.94 20.87
CA GLN A 205 -25.49 13.72 20.96
C GLN A 205 -24.30 12.78 21.21
N ASN A 206 -23.22 12.98 20.46
CA ASN A 206 -22.00 12.19 20.60
C ASN A 206 -21.24 12.55 21.89
N SER A 207 -20.43 11.60 22.39
CA SER A 207 -19.59 11.81 23.58
C SER A 207 -18.27 11.05 23.45
N LEU A 208 -17.20 11.55 24.07
CA LEU A 208 -15.88 10.91 24.06
C LEU A 208 -15.73 9.98 25.27
N ILE A 209 -15.50 8.70 25.00
CA ILE A 209 -15.38 7.63 26.01
C ILE A 209 -13.94 7.11 26.02
N HIS A 210 -13.38 6.95 27.20
CA HIS A 210 -12.01 6.48 27.39
C HIS A 210 -11.81 5.03 26.94
N ILE A 211 -10.70 4.78 26.26
CA ILE A 211 -10.19 3.46 25.92
C ILE A 211 -8.77 3.34 26.51
N ASP A 212 -8.56 2.33 27.35
CA ASP A 212 -7.26 2.06 27.97
C ASP A 212 -6.19 1.77 26.90
N ALA A 213 -4.92 2.03 27.24
CA ALA A 213 -3.77 1.63 26.42
C ALA A 213 -3.72 0.11 26.18
N GLY A 214 -2.90 -0.33 25.22
CA GLY A 214 -2.56 -1.74 25.05
C GLY A 214 -1.86 -2.07 23.73
N THR A 215 -1.19 -3.21 23.71
CA THR A 215 -0.54 -3.78 22.53
C THR A 215 -1.57 -4.44 21.60
N ILE A 216 -1.48 -4.13 20.30
CA ILE A 216 -2.29 -4.75 19.26
C ILE A 216 -1.39 -5.59 18.36
N HIS A 217 -1.74 -6.87 18.19
CA HIS A 217 -1.11 -7.77 17.23
C HIS A 217 -2.05 -7.98 16.04
N GLN A 218 -1.53 -7.77 14.84
CA GLN A 218 -2.23 -7.93 13.56
C GLN A 218 -1.46 -8.93 12.68
N GLY A 219 -2.15 -9.49 11.68
CA GLY A 219 -1.59 -10.47 10.76
C GLY A 219 -2.21 -11.85 10.91
N ARG A 220 -2.93 -12.30 9.87
CA ARG A 220 -3.53 -13.63 9.79
C ARG A 220 -2.44 -14.69 9.68
N GLN A 221 -2.69 -15.83 10.31
CA GLN A 221 -1.82 -16.99 10.26
C GLN A 221 -2.34 -18.03 9.26
N LEU A 222 -1.44 -18.80 8.65
CA LEU A 222 -1.77 -19.94 7.79
C LEU A 222 -1.59 -21.27 8.55
N PRO A 223 -2.53 -22.22 8.44
CA PRO A 223 -3.85 -22.09 7.82
C PRO A 223 -4.81 -21.22 8.64
N SER A 224 -5.62 -20.41 7.95
CA SER A 224 -6.68 -19.59 8.58
C SER A 224 -8.02 -20.35 8.61
N GLU A 225 -8.98 -19.81 9.35
CA GLU A 225 -10.35 -20.37 9.44
C GLU A 225 -11.24 -19.99 8.25
N THR A 226 -11.03 -18.81 7.67
CA THR A 226 -11.78 -18.31 6.50
C THR A 226 -10.80 -17.86 5.41
N TYR A 227 -11.33 -17.52 4.24
CA TYR A 227 -10.57 -16.81 3.21
C TYR A 227 -10.08 -15.44 3.74
N GLY A 228 -8.89 -15.03 3.28
CA GLY A 228 -8.30 -13.72 3.54
C GLY A 228 -7.46 -13.29 2.35
N TRP A 229 -7.41 -11.99 2.08
CA TRP A 229 -6.52 -11.42 1.07
C TRP A 229 -5.07 -11.42 1.52
N ASP A 230 -4.14 -11.33 0.58
CA ASP A 230 -2.70 -11.41 0.83
C ASP A 230 -2.20 -10.33 1.80
N ASN A 231 -2.73 -9.10 1.72
CA ASN A 231 -2.43 -8.00 2.62
C ASN A 231 -2.85 -8.21 4.08
N GLU A 232 -3.65 -9.23 4.38
CA GLU A 232 -4.08 -9.58 5.73
C GLU A 232 -3.05 -10.49 6.44
N TYR A 233 -2.09 -11.09 5.70
CA TYR A 233 -1.08 -12.02 6.22
C TYR A 233 0.26 -11.33 6.54
N GLY A 234 1.06 -12.00 7.37
CA GLY A 234 2.30 -11.48 7.95
C GLY A 234 2.13 -11.23 9.45
N SER A 235 2.90 -10.28 10.00
CA SER A 235 2.72 -9.79 11.36
C SER A 235 2.98 -8.29 11.49
N LEU A 236 2.25 -7.66 12.40
CA LEU A 236 2.51 -6.31 12.89
C LEU A 236 2.15 -6.24 14.38
N GLU A 237 2.98 -5.57 15.17
CA GLU A 237 2.75 -5.28 16.58
C GLU A 237 2.78 -3.77 16.78
N THR A 238 1.71 -3.21 17.36
CA THR A 238 1.56 -1.77 17.58
C THR A 238 1.20 -1.49 19.03
N GLU A 239 2.00 -0.65 19.70
CA GLU A 239 1.65 -0.08 21.00
C GLU A 239 0.68 1.08 20.83
N VAL A 240 -0.52 0.95 21.42
CA VAL A 240 -1.57 1.97 21.40
C VAL A 240 -1.65 2.62 22.79
N ALA A 241 -1.40 3.93 22.85
CA ALA A 241 -1.59 4.72 24.06
C ALA A 241 -3.08 4.82 24.43
N ALA A 242 -3.38 5.23 25.66
CA ALA A 242 -4.78 5.42 26.05
C ALA A 242 -5.35 6.67 25.35
N PHE A 243 -6.57 6.56 24.85
CA PHE A 243 -7.24 7.61 24.06
C PHE A 243 -8.70 7.76 24.48
N LYS A 244 -9.46 8.63 23.82
CA LYS A 244 -10.94 8.59 23.87
C LYS A 244 -11.50 8.41 22.46
N ALA A 245 -12.52 7.58 22.31
CA ALA A 245 -13.25 7.42 21.05
C ALA A 245 -14.64 8.05 21.15
N SER A 246 -15.16 8.61 20.04
CA SER A 246 -16.56 9.03 20.00
C SER A 246 -17.46 7.80 20.17
N GLN A 247 -18.51 7.91 21.00
CA GLN A 247 -19.42 6.82 21.35
C GLN A 247 -20.14 6.28 20.10
N TYR A 248 -20.56 7.19 19.24
CA TYR A 248 -21.25 6.91 17.98
C TYR A 248 -20.38 7.34 16.79
N LEU A 249 -20.69 6.80 15.62
CA LEU A 249 -20.22 7.37 14.35
C LEU A 249 -20.76 8.79 14.17
N VAL A 250 -20.06 9.62 13.40
CA VAL A 250 -20.54 10.98 13.12
C VAL A 250 -21.85 10.92 12.35
N SER A 251 -22.91 11.43 12.97
CA SER A 251 -24.25 11.45 12.38
C SER A 251 -24.40 12.56 11.33
N ASN A 252 -25.40 12.45 10.46
CA ASN A 252 -25.76 13.53 9.53
C ASN A 252 -26.03 14.86 10.27
N HIS A 253 -26.61 14.81 11.48
CA HIS A 253 -26.82 16.02 12.29
C HIS A 253 -25.52 16.62 12.84
N GLU A 254 -24.61 15.77 13.30
CA GLU A 254 -23.30 16.20 13.80
C GLU A 254 -22.47 16.81 12.66
N PHE A 255 -22.47 16.19 11.49
CA PHE A 255 -21.81 16.71 10.29
C PHE A 255 -22.44 18.00 9.74
N LEU A 256 -23.76 18.21 9.91
CA LEU A 256 -24.43 19.48 9.56
C LEU A 256 -23.77 20.67 10.29
N SER A 257 -23.34 20.48 11.54
CA SER A 257 -22.71 21.55 12.33
C SER A 257 -21.42 22.08 11.69
N PHE A 258 -20.63 21.20 11.05
CA PHE A 258 -19.44 21.58 10.27
C PHE A 258 -19.82 22.36 9.00
N ILE A 259 -20.89 21.96 8.30
CA ILE A 259 -21.37 22.67 7.10
C ILE A 259 -21.89 24.06 7.45
N GLU A 260 -22.72 24.18 8.49
CA GLU A 260 -23.32 25.46 8.92
C GLU A 260 -22.28 26.45 9.47
N ASP A 261 -21.17 25.96 9.99
CA ASP A 261 -20.04 26.76 10.48
C ASP A 261 -18.97 27.08 9.40
N GLY A 262 -19.29 26.85 8.12
CA GLY A 262 -18.42 27.24 7.00
C GLY A 262 -17.36 26.21 6.60
N GLY A 263 -17.52 24.94 7.00
CA GLY A 263 -16.54 23.88 6.82
C GLY A 263 -16.05 23.63 5.39
N TYR A 264 -16.91 23.83 4.38
CA TYR A 264 -16.55 23.71 2.96
C TYR A 264 -16.03 25.02 2.35
N GLN A 265 -16.08 26.13 3.08
CA GLN A 265 -15.72 27.47 2.60
C GLN A 265 -14.32 27.87 3.04
N ASP A 266 -13.83 27.35 4.17
CA ASP A 266 -12.54 27.70 4.75
C ASP A 266 -11.48 26.62 4.49
N ILE A 267 -10.36 27.02 3.90
CA ILE A 267 -9.21 26.17 3.59
C ILE A 267 -8.53 25.61 4.85
N GLN A 268 -8.60 26.31 6.00
CA GLN A 268 -7.83 25.95 7.19
C GLN A 268 -8.19 24.57 7.79
N TRP A 269 -9.36 24.03 7.44
CA TRP A 269 -9.79 22.70 7.87
C TRP A 269 -9.23 21.57 6.99
N TRP A 270 -8.87 21.85 5.74
CA TRP A 270 -8.52 20.83 4.75
C TRP A 270 -7.02 20.58 4.69
N THR A 271 -6.64 19.36 4.33
CA THR A 271 -5.27 19.08 3.83
C THR A 271 -5.11 19.69 2.42
N ASP A 272 -3.88 19.85 1.94
CA ASP A 272 -3.64 20.34 0.57
C ASP A 272 -4.36 19.47 -0.49
N GLU A 273 -4.29 18.14 -0.34
CA GLU A 273 -5.04 17.17 -1.15
C GLU A 273 -6.56 17.39 -1.05
N GLY A 274 -7.08 17.54 0.18
CA GLY A 274 -8.50 17.74 0.43
C GLY A 274 -9.03 19.04 -0.16
N TRP A 275 -8.25 20.12 -0.08
CA TRP A 275 -8.62 21.40 -0.67
C TRP A 275 -8.59 21.36 -2.20
N GLN A 276 -7.58 20.72 -2.80
CA GLN A 276 -7.52 20.52 -4.25
C GLN A 276 -8.72 19.71 -4.76
N TRP A 277 -9.06 18.61 -4.08
CA TRP A 277 -10.26 17.83 -4.36
C TRP A 277 -11.54 18.68 -4.25
N LYS A 278 -11.68 19.44 -3.16
CA LYS A 278 -12.87 20.29 -2.91
C LYS A 278 -13.00 21.41 -3.94
N GLN A 279 -11.89 21.96 -4.42
CA GLN A 279 -11.87 22.94 -5.52
C GLN A 279 -12.23 22.30 -6.87
N PHE A 280 -11.73 21.08 -7.14
CA PHE A 280 -11.99 20.35 -8.38
C PHE A 280 -13.45 19.86 -8.49
N LYS A 281 -13.95 19.14 -7.48
CA LYS A 281 -15.35 18.66 -7.43
C LYS A 281 -16.36 19.77 -7.10
N GLN A 282 -15.90 20.95 -6.67
CA GLN A 282 -16.73 22.08 -6.24
C GLN A 282 -17.75 21.71 -5.13
N ALA A 283 -17.36 20.81 -4.22
CA ALA A 283 -18.25 20.30 -3.19
C ALA A 283 -18.69 21.40 -2.19
N GLU A 284 -19.97 21.41 -1.82
CA GLU A 284 -20.55 22.31 -0.79
C GLU A 284 -21.14 21.56 0.41
N HIS A 285 -21.31 20.24 0.28
CA HIS A 285 -21.86 19.29 1.24
C HIS A 285 -21.55 17.86 0.75
N PRO A 286 -21.75 16.80 1.57
CA PRO A 286 -21.51 15.43 1.15
C PRO A 286 -22.27 15.04 -0.12
N THR A 287 -21.67 14.20 -0.96
CA THR A 287 -22.18 13.85 -2.31
C THR A 287 -23.59 13.28 -2.32
N PHE A 288 -23.99 12.53 -1.29
CA PHE A 288 -25.32 11.92 -1.22
C PHE A 288 -26.38 12.78 -0.51
N TRP A 289 -26.03 14.01 -0.11
CA TRP A 289 -26.99 15.00 0.37
C TRP A 289 -27.55 15.78 -0.82
N LEU A 290 -28.86 16.03 -0.81
CA LEU A 290 -29.58 16.74 -1.86
C LEU A 290 -30.33 17.93 -1.27
N LYS A 291 -30.26 19.09 -1.92
CA LYS A 291 -30.97 20.31 -1.46
C LYS A 291 -32.10 20.66 -2.41
N LYS A 292 -33.35 20.44 -1.99
CA LYS A 292 -34.56 20.63 -2.81
C LYS A 292 -35.49 21.63 -2.14
N ALA A 293 -35.81 22.73 -2.84
CA ALA A 293 -36.64 23.83 -2.32
C ALA A 293 -36.22 24.37 -0.92
N GLY A 294 -34.92 24.35 -0.62
CA GLY A 294 -34.36 24.78 0.67
C GLY A 294 -34.37 23.71 1.77
N GLN A 295 -34.89 22.51 1.51
CA GLN A 295 -34.89 21.38 2.43
C GLN A 295 -33.81 20.36 2.07
N TRP A 296 -33.27 19.69 3.09
CA TRP A 296 -32.29 18.61 2.93
C TRP A 296 -32.98 17.26 2.72
N TYR A 297 -32.46 16.50 1.77
CA TYR A 297 -32.82 15.14 1.42
C TYR A 297 -31.55 14.28 1.35
N TYR A 298 -31.71 12.97 1.45
CA TYR A 298 -30.64 11.99 1.41
C TYR A 298 -30.88 10.98 0.28
N ARG A 299 -29.86 10.76 -0.56
CA ARG A 299 -29.86 9.75 -1.61
C ARG A 299 -29.40 8.42 -1.00
N SER A 300 -30.34 7.50 -0.77
CA SER A 300 -30.02 6.09 -0.51
C SER A 300 -29.69 5.39 -1.83
N MET A 301 -29.42 4.07 -1.84
CA MET A 301 -29.12 3.34 -3.08
C MET A 301 -30.25 3.44 -4.12
N THR A 302 -31.51 3.26 -3.73
CA THR A 302 -32.67 3.16 -4.64
C THR A 302 -33.76 4.20 -4.41
N GLU A 303 -33.63 5.07 -3.41
CA GLU A 303 -34.62 6.08 -3.04
C GLU A 303 -33.97 7.44 -2.72
N GLU A 304 -34.79 8.50 -2.74
CA GLU A 304 -34.49 9.78 -2.10
C GLU A 304 -35.41 9.95 -0.89
N LEU A 305 -34.83 10.29 0.25
CA LEU A 305 -35.52 10.36 1.54
C LEU A 305 -35.45 11.77 2.13
N PRO A 306 -36.44 12.21 2.93
CA PRO A 306 -36.20 13.30 3.88
C PRO A 306 -34.95 12.99 4.72
N MET A 307 -34.11 13.99 4.99
CA MET A 307 -32.80 13.76 5.62
C MET A 307 -32.90 12.98 6.95
N PRO A 308 -32.33 11.77 7.06
CA PRO A 308 -32.34 10.98 8.28
C PRO A 308 -31.21 11.45 9.19
N TRP A 309 -31.51 12.39 10.07
CA TRP A 309 -30.52 13.11 10.86
C TRP A 309 -29.79 12.22 11.88
N SER A 310 -30.40 11.10 12.29
CA SER A 310 -29.81 10.14 13.24
C SER A 310 -28.89 9.08 12.59
N TRP A 311 -28.87 8.98 11.26
CA TRP A 311 -28.02 8.04 10.52
C TRP A 311 -26.57 8.57 10.42
N PRO A 312 -25.56 7.72 10.18
CA PRO A 312 -24.19 8.17 9.93
C PRO A 312 -24.10 9.04 8.68
N ALA A 313 -23.12 9.95 8.66
CA ALA A 313 -22.77 10.71 7.47
C ALA A 313 -21.89 9.87 6.53
N ASP A 314 -22.32 9.71 5.27
CA ASP A 314 -21.49 9.14 4.21
C ASP A 314 -20.58 10.22 3.62
N VAL A 315 -19.27 10.06 3.76
CA VAL A 315 -18.25 11.03 3.34
C VAL A 315 -16.98 10.32 2.89
N ASN A 316 -16.17 10.98 2.07
CA ASN A 316 -14.82 10.50 1.75
C ASN A 316 -13.82 10.84 2.88
N TYR A 317 -12.59 10.35 2.79
CA TYR A 317 -11.57 10.58 3.81
C TYR A 317 -11.22 12.07 3.97
N LEU A 318 -11.22 12.82 2.87
CA LEU A 318 -10.81 14.23 2.85
C LEU A 318 -11.81 15.10 3.62
N GLU A 319 -13.11 14.85 3.42
CA GLU A 319 -14.22 15.45 4.16
C GLU A 319 -14.18 15.05 5.66
N ALA A 320 -13.95 13.76 5.94
CA ALA A 320 -13.86 13.24 7.32
C ALA A 320 -12.67 13.85 8.09
N LYS A 321 -11.51 13.98 7.44
CA LYS A 321 -10.32 14.64 8.01
C LYS A 321 -10.56 16.13 8.22
N ALA A 322 -11.23 16.81 7.29
CA ALA A 322 -11.56 18.23 7.43
C ALA A 322 -12.51 18.50 8.61
N PHE A 323 -13.53 17.65 8.80
CA PHE A 323 -14.38 17.69 9.99
C PHE A 323 -13.56 17.50 11.28
N CYS A 324 -12.64 16.54 11.33
CA CYS A 324 -11.84 16.30 12.54
C CYS A 324 -10.94 17.51 12.87
N ASN A 325 -10.30 18.12 11.87
CA ASN A 325 -9.47 19.33 12.04
C ASN A 325 -10.31 20.52 12.56
N TRP A 326 -11.52 20.70 12.03
CA TRP A 326 -12.48 21.69 12.53
C TRP A 326 -12.89 21.42 13.98
N LEU A 327 -13.22 20.17 14.32
CA LEU A 327 -13.65 19.80 15.66
C LEU A 327 -12.51 19.95 16.69
N ALA A 328 -11.26 19.64 16.30
CA ALA A 328 -10.07 19.90 17.10
C ALA A 328 -9.92 21.40 17.41
N ALA A 329 -10.04 22.27 16.40
CA ALA A 329 -9.97 23.72 16.59
C ALA A 329 -11.14 24.28 17.41
N ARG A 330 -12.33 23.66 17.32
CA ARG A 330 -13.52 24.06 18.09
C ARG A 330 -13.49 23.63 19.56
N THR A 331 -12.87 22.50 19.86
CA THR A 331 -12.78 21.96 21.24
C THR A 331 -11.49 22.37 21.95
N GLY A 332 -10.40 22.56 21.22
CA GLY A 332 -9.04 22.69 21.76
C GLY A 332 -8.37 21.36 22.08
N GLU A 333 -9.02 20.24 21.76
CA GLU A 333 -8.55 18.87 22.04
C GLU A 333 -7.92 18.23 20.79
N PRO A 334 -7.01 17.24 20.92
CA PRO A 334 -6.33 16.59 19.79
C PRO A 334 -7.26 15.60 19.04
N ILE A 335 -8.27 16.14 18.36
CA ILE A 335 -9.26 15.36 17.60
C ILE A 335 -8.72 14.98 16.22
N ARG A 336 -8.76 13.69 15.90
CA ARG A 336 -8.39 13.12 14.60
C ARG A 336 -9.19 11.87 14.26
N LEU A 337 -8.99 11.32 13.07
CA LEU A 337 -9.47 9.98 12.74
C LEU A 337 -8.63 8.91 13.51
N PRO A 338 -9.18 7.73 13.80
CA PRO A 338 -8.43 6.64 14.40
C PRO A 338 -7.38 6.08 13.43
N THR A 339 -6.34 5.45 13.97
CA THR A 339 -5.51 4.49 13.24
C THR A 339 -6.18 3.11 13.14
N GLU A 340 -5.71 2.23 12.26
CA GLU A 340 -6.16 0.83 12.23
C GLU A 340 -5.96 0.15 13.61
N ALA A 341 -4.83 0.42 14.28
CA ALA A 341 -4.54 -0.13 15.60
C ALA A 341 -5.48 0.40 16.70
N GLU A 342 -5.80 1.69 16.72
CA GLU A 342 -6.81 2.26 17.64
C GLU A 342 -8.21 1.68 17.36
N TRP A 343 -8.57 1.44 16.10
CA TRP A 343 -9.81 0.75 15.77
C TRP A 343 -9.83 -0.70 16.30
N PHE A 344 -8.73 -1.45 16.15
CA PHE A 344 -8.61 -2.78 16.76
C PHE A 344 -8.66 -2.73 18.29
N ARG A 345 -8.08 -1.70 18.93
CA ARG A 345 -8.14 -1.52 20.39
C ARG A 345 -9.56 -1.26 20.87
N LEU A 346 -10.34 -0.46 20.13
CA LEU A 346 -11.77 -0.25 20.36
C LEU A 346 -12.59 -1.54 20.12
N TYR A 347 -12.29 -2.29 19.06
CA TYR A 347 -12.93 -3.58 18.76
C TYR A 347 -12.72 -4.57 19.92
N GLN A 348 -11.48 -4.73 20.40
CA GLN A 348 -11.15 -5.62 21.52
C GLN A 348 -11.77 -5.17 22.85
N HIS A 349 -11.96 -3.86 23.05
CA HIS A 349 -12.65 -3.30 24.22
C HIS A 349 -14.15 -3.60 24.25
N THR A 350 -14.79 -3.69 23.07
CA THR A 350 -16.25 -3.62 22.96
C THR A 350 -16.92 -4.90 22.46
N ILE A 351 -16.23 -5.70 21.64
CA ILE A 351 -16.77 -6.87 20.95
C ILE A 351 -16.11 -8.15 21.48
N ASN A 352 -16.94 -9.04 22.04
CA ASN A 352 -16.55 -10.34 22.58
C ASN A 352 -17.05 -11.53 21.74
N THR A 353 -17.60 -11.28 20.55
CA THR A 353 -18.03 -12.30 19.59
C THR A 353 -17.20 -12.21 18.31
N HIS A 354 -16.98 -13.33 17.63
CA HIS A 354 -16.07 -13.39 16.50
C HIS A 354 -16.79 -13.87 15.24
N TYR A 355 -16.61 -13.13 14.15
CA TYR A 355 -17.00 -13.58 12.82
C TYR A 355 -16.10 -14.78 12.42
N PRO A 356 -16.62 -15.80 11.71
CA PRO A 356 -18.00 -15.98 11.22
C PRO A 356 -18.94 -16.70 12.21
N HIS A 357 -18.52 -16.94 13.46
CA HIS A 357 -19.23 -17.73 14.48
C HIS A 357 -20.35 -16.97 15.21
N TRP A 358 -20.99 -16.01 14.55
CA TRP A 358 -22.14 -15.31 15.13
C TRP A 358 -23.39 -16.22 15.13
N ASP A 359 -23.97 -16.41 16.32
CA ASP A 359 -25.31 -17.01 16.47
C ASP A 359 -26.37 -16.17 15.78
N HIS A 360 -26.28 -14.85 15.96
CA HIS A 360 -27.07 -13.80 15.31
C HIS A 360 -26.12 -12.65 14.92
N THR A 361 -26.28 -12.08 13.73
CA THR A 361 -25.47 -10.94 13.28
C THR A 361 -25.65 -9.75 14.24
N PRO A 362 -24.60 -9.24 14.89
CA PRO A 362 -24.74 -8.28 15.99
C PRO A 362 -24.80 -6.80 15.54
N ALA A 363 -24.75 -6.55 14.24
CA ALA A 363 -24.69 -5.23 13.60
C ALA A 363 -25.48 -5.21 12.28
N ASN A 364 -25.70 -4.01 11.73
CA ASN A 364 -26.14 -3.81 10.35
C ASN A 364 -24.99 -4.14 9.38
N ILE A 365 -24.72 -5.42 9.14
CA ILE A 365 -23.60 -5.95 8.34
C ILE A 365 -24.03 -7.29 7.71
N ASP A 366 -23.24 -7.82 6.76
CA ASP A 366 -23.48 -9.11 6.10
C ASP A 366 -24.86 -9.19 5.41
N LEU A 367 -25.42 -8.03 5.01
CA LEU A 367 -26.80 -7.83 4.54
C LEU A 367 -27.90 -8.42 5.45
N ALA A 368 -27.59 -8.73 6.72
CA ALA A 368 -28.52 -9.43 7.62
C ALA A 368 -29.80 -8.65 7.94
N TYR A 369 -29.73 -7.32 7.82
CA TYR A 369 -30.81 -6.39 8.14
C TYR A 369 -31.20 -5.55 6.93
N PHE A 370 -30.68 -4.32 6.82
CA PHE A 370 -31.18 -3.34 5.85
C PHE A 370 -30.19 -3.10 4.70
N ALA A 371 -30.73 -2.84 3.51
CA ALA A 371 -29.98 -2.33 2.36
C ALA A 371 -29.75 -0.80 2.45
N SER A 372 -29.44 -0.32 3.65
CA SER A 372 -29.14 1.08 3.96
C SER A 372 -28.52 1.16 5.34
N SER A 373 -27.96 2.34 5.65
CA SER A 373 -27.63 2.72 7.01
C SER A 373 -28.88 2.72 7.93
N VAL A 374 -28.63 2.70 9.24
CA VAL A 374 -29.60 2.81 10.34
C VAL A 374 -29.16 3.94 11.29
N PRO A 375 -30.00 4.37 12.26
CA PRO A 375 -29.58 5.31 13.29
C PRO A 375 -28.33 4.83 14.05
N VAL A 376 -27.41 5.73 14.37
CA VAL A 376 -26.10 5.39 14.97
C VAL A 376 -26.17 4.76 16.37
N ASP A 377 -27.33 4.83 17.03
CA ASP A 377 -27.62 4.22 18.33
C ASP A 377 -28.37 2.88 18.24
N HIS A 378 -28.57 2.34 17.03
CA HIS A 378 -29.43 1.17 16.81
C HIS A 378 -28.76 -0.16 17.22
N PHE A 379 -27.45 -0.29 16.98
CA PHE A 379 -26.62 -1.45 17.34
C PHE A 379 -25.45 -0.99 18.22
N THR A 380 -25.44 -1.43 19.48
CA THR A 380 -24.45 -0.99 20.49
C THR A 380 -23.62 -2.14 21.08
N PHE A 381 -22.38 -1.82 21.47
CA PHE A 381 -21.36 -2.74 21.95
C PHE A 381 -20.74 -2.28 23.28
N GLY A 382 -20.12 -3.21 24.03
CA GLY A 382 -19.52 -2.92 25.34
C GLY A 382 -20.53 -2.55 26.44
N GLN A 383 -20.01 -2.20 27.62
CA GLN A 383 -20.83 -1.70 28.74
C GLN A 383 -21.21 -0.23 28.51
N GLU A 384 -20.36 0.48 27.78
CA GLU A 384 -20.38 1.90 27.45
C GLU A 384 -21.28 2.21 26.24
N GLN A 385 -21.86 1.18 25.61
CA GLN A 385 -22.83 1.28 24.52
C GLN A 385 -22.29 2.05 23.31
N PHE A 386 -21.08 1.72 22.87
CA PHE A 386 -20.51 2.23 21.61
C PHE A 386 -21.38 1.77 20.44
N GLY A 387 -21.96 2.70 19.68
CA GLY A 387 -22.74 2.38 18.49
C GLY A 387 -21.84 2.07 17.29
N ASP A 388 -22.21 1.08 16.48
CA ASP A 388 -21.60 0.76 15.18
C ASP A 388 -20.05 0.67 15.20
N VAL A 389 -19.49 -0.14 16.11
CA VAL A 389 -18.06 -0.46 16.08
C VAL A 389 -17.72 -1.32 14.86
N ILE A 390 -18.66 -2.16 14.44
CA ILE A 390 -18.71 -2.85 13.14
C ILE A 390 -20.06 -2.60 12.47
N GLY A 391 -20.09 -2.68 11.15
CA GLY A 391 -21.30 -2.49 10.34
C GLY A 391 -21.79 -1.05 10.28
N ASN A 392 -22.99 -0.91 9.72
CA ASN A 392 -23.64 0.32 9.33
C ASN A 392 -22.89 1.01 8.18
N VAL A 393 -21.71 1.58 8.43
CA VAL A 393 -20.81 2.11 7.40
C VAL A 393 -19.36 1.77 7.74
N TRP A 394 -18.54 1.61 6.72
CA TRP A 394 -17.09 1.56 6.86
C TRP A 394 -16.57 2.80 7.60
N GLN A 395 -15.55 2.63 8.44
CA GLN A 395 -14.91 3.72 9.20
C GLN A 395 -13.55 4.07 8.59
N TRP A 396 -13.39 5.30 8.10
CA TRP A 396 -12.08 5.83 7.66
C TRP A 396 -11.05 5.87 8.80
N THR A 397 -9.81 5.49 8.49
CA THR A 397 -8.65 5.57 9.40
C THR A 397 -7.52 6.42 8.81
N GLU A 398 -6.64 6.99 9.65
CA GLU A 398 -5.43 7.70 9.18
C GLU A 398 -4.32 6.75 8.67
N THR A 399 -4.48 5.45 8.86
CA THR A 399 -3.49 4.45 8.44
C THR A 399 -3.57 4.23 6.93
N ALA A 400 -2.51 4.61 6.23
CA ALA A 400 -2.31 4.21 4.83
C ALA A 400 -2.04 2.70 4.73
N ILE A 401 -2.45 2.06 3.63
CA ILE A 401 -2.23 0.62 3.46
C ILE A 401 -0.79 0.30 3.03
N ASP A 402 -0.24 -0.76 3.63
CA ASP A 402 1.04 -1.40 3.30
C ASP A 402 0.98 -2.88 3.76
N GLY A 403 1.81 -3.72 3.17
CA GLY A 403 1.99 -5.12 3.56
C GLY A 403 2.70 -5.25 4.92
N PHE A 404 2.18 -6.12 5.78
CA PHE A 404 2.79 -6.47 7.07
C PHE A 404 4.19 -7.09 6.93
N ALA A 405 4.93 -7.22 8.04
CA ALA A 405 6.20 -7.94 8.03
C ALA A 405 5.95 -9.41 7.63
N GLY A 406 6.67 -9.89 6.61
CA GLY A 406 6.41 -11.21 6.03
C GLY A 406 5.21 -11.30 5.09
N PHE A 407 4.65 -10.17 4.64
CA PHE A 407 3.71 -10.13 3.51
C PHE A 407 4.28 -10.86 2.29
N GLN A 408 3.43 -11.61 1.61
CA GLN A 408 3.72 -12.30 0.36
C GLN A 408 2.58 -12.02 -0.61
N VAL A 409 2.92 -11.75 -1.87
CA VAL A 409 1.94 -11.53 -2.94
C VAL A 409 1.31 -12.88 -3.34
N HIS A 410 -0.02 -12.93 -3.51
CA HIS A 410 -0.67 -14.17 -3.93
C HIS A 410 -0.37 -14.48 -5.42
N PRO A 411 0.18 -15.66 -5.78
CA PRO A 411 0.74 -15.91 -7.12
C PRO A 411 -0.29 -15.96 -8.27
N ALA A 412 -1.58 -16.09 -7.95
CA ALA A 412 -2.65 -16.01 -8.96
C ALA A 412 -3.22 -14.58 -9.13
N TYR A 413 -2.96 -13.66 -8.19
CA TYR A 413 -3.52 -12.32 -8.17
C TYR A 413 -2.50 -11.34 -7.58
N ASP A 414 -1.48 -11.06 -8.37
CA ASP A 414 -0.30 -10.29 -8.01
C ASP A 414 -0.51 -8.77 -7.99
N ASP A 415 -1.55 -8.31 -8.67
CA ASP A 415 -1.96 -6.91 -8.77
C ASP A 415 -3.07 -6.49 -7.79
N PHE A 416 -3.50 -7.35 -6.85
CA PHE A 416 -4.58 -6.99 -5.89
C PHE A 416 -4.15 -5.92 -4.87
N SER A 417 -3.05 -6.17 -4.14
CA SER A 417 -2.65 -5.33 -3.00
C SER A 417 -1.53 -4.36 -3.33
N VAL A 418 -0.50 -4.81 -4.07
CA VAL A 418 0.74 -4.04 -4.28
C VAL A 418 0.52 -2.66 -4.90
N PRO A 419 -0.37 -2.46 -5.90
CA PRO A 419 -0.64 -1.14 -6.46
C PRO A 419 -1.21 -0.12 -5.45
N THR A 420 -1.83 -0.58 -4.36
CA THR A 420 -2.38 0.29 -3.32
C THR A 420 -1.35 0.74 -2.28
N PHE A 421 -0.15 0.13 -2.26
CA PHE A 421 0.93 0.43 -1.30
C PHE A 421 1.73 1.69 -1.68
N ASP A 422 1.03 2.74 -2.09
CA ASP A 422 1.56 3.96 -2.69
C ASP A 422 1.50 5.19 -1.76
N GLY A 423 0.99 5.02 -0.53
CA GLY A 423 0.81 6.08 0.45
C GLY A 423 -0.36 7.04 0.18
N GLN A 424 -1.18 6.79 -0.84
CA GLN A 424 -2.36 7.58 -1.21
C GLN A 424 -3.69 6.86 -0.89
N HIS A 425 -3.61 5.57 -0.58
CA HIS A 425 -4.73 4.74 -0.15
C HIS A 425 -4.81 4.64 1.38
N ASN A 426 -5.97 4.96 1.95
CA ASN A 426 -6.22 4.84 3.39
C ASN A 426 -7.14 3.66 3.70
N LEU A 427 -6.82 2.95 4.78
CA LEU A 427 -7.60 1.81 5.26
C LEU A 427 -8.96 2.25 5.80
N ILE A 428 -9.98 1.47 5.46
CA ILE A 428 -11.30 1.51 6.07
C ILE A 428 -11.52 0.24 6.90
N LYS A 429 -12.18 0.37 8.06
CA LYS A 429 -12.40 -0.75 9.00
C LYS A 429 -13.87 -0.92 9.38
N GLY A 430 -14.24 -2.16 9.73
CA GLY A 430 -15.51 -2.51 10.37
C GLY A 430 -16.66 -2.99 9.48
N GLY A 431 -16.57 -2.84 8.15
CA GLY A 431 -17.64 -3.19 7.22
C GLY A 431 -18.83 -2.22 7.23
N SER A 432 -19.53 -2.11 6.11
CA SER A 432 -20.82 -1.42 5.96
C SER A 432 -22.00 -2.40 6.04
N TRP A 433 -23.21 -1.90 5.81
CA TRP A 433 -24.42 -2.71 5.70
C TRP A 433 -24.41 -3.73 4.55
N ILE A 434 -23.67 -3.47 3.46
CA ILE A 434 -23.55 -4.38 2.31
C ILE A 434 -22.34 -5.32 2.39
N SER A 435 -21.31 -4.96 3.17
CA SER A 435 -20.10 -5.76 3.35
C SER A 435 -20.44 -7.17 3.85
N THR A 436 -20.04 -8.17 3.06
CA THR A 436 -20.33 -9.58 3.33
C THR A 436 -19.11 -10.45 3.06
N GLY A 437 -19.10 -11.71 3.50
CA GLY A 437 -17.96 -12.59 3.23
C GLY A 437 -16.71 -12.15 4.00
N ASN A 438 -15.59 -11.98 3.30
CA ASN A 438 -14.39 -11.39 3.86
C ASN A 438 -14.65 -9.97 4.40
N GLU A 439 -15.40 -9.11 3.70
CA GLU A 439 -15.61 -7.69 4.08
C GLU A 439 -16.24 -7.49 5.47
N ALA A 440 -16.91 -8.52 6.01
CA ALA A 440 -17.47 -8.51 7.36
C ALA A 440 -16.46 -8.91 8.47
N HIS A 441 -15.23 -9.28 8.11
CA HIS A 441 -14.19 -9.76 9.03
C HIS A 441 -13.40 -8.58 9.63
N LYS A 442 -13.06 -8.67 10.93
CA LYS A 442 -12.25 -7.64 11.62
C LYS A 442 -10.85 -7.43 11.01
N ASP A 443 -10.31 -8.49 10.42
CA ASP A 443 -8.93 -8.57 9.91
C ASP A 443 -8.79 -8.10 8.47
N SER A 444 -9.90 -7.83 7.78
CA SER A 444 -9.88 -7.36 6.40
C SER A 444 -9.27 -5.96 6.28
N ARG A 445 -8.46 -5.79 5.25
CA ARG A 445 -7.69 -4.56 4.99
C ARG A 445 -8.02 -4.05 3.60
N TYR A 446 -9.17 -3.39 3.52
CA TYR A 446 -9.59 -2.65 2.33
C TYR A 446 -9.13 -1.21 2.42
N ALA A 447 -8.63 -0.67 1.31
CA ALA A 447 -8.18 0.70 1.22
C ALA A 447 -8.58 1.30 -0.13
N PHE A 448 -8.83 2.60 -0.12
CA PHE A 448 -9.24 3.35 -1.31
C PHE A 448 -8.53 4.70 -1.35
N ARG A 449 -8.40 5.27 -2.56
CA ARG A 449 -8.02 6.69 -2.72
C ARG A 449 -8.95 7.55 -1.87
N ARG A 450 -8.38 8.54 -1.18
CA ARG A 450 -9.08 9.38 -0.20
C ARG A 450 -10.26 10.17 -0.77
N HIS A 451 -10.28 10.41 -2.08
CA HIS A 451 -11.36 11.11 -2.78
C HIS A 451 -12.54 10.23 -3.20
N PHE A 452 -12.40 8.90 -3.22
CA PHE A 452 -13.49 8.01 -3.63
C PHE A 452 -14.55 7.86 -2.55
N PHE A 453 -15.80 7.76 -2.99
CA PHE A 453 -16.93 7.44 -2.14
C PHE A 453 -17.08 5.92 -2.00
N GLN A 454 -17.42 5.49 -0.79
CA GLN A 454 -17.87 4.15 -0.44
C GLN A 454 -19.11 4.28 0.45
N HIS A 455 -19.69 3.18 0.95
CA HIS A 455 -20.60 3.26 2.12
C HIS A 455 -19.78 3.44 3.39
N ALA A 456 -19.09 4.57 3.45
CA ALA A 456 -18.11 4.92 4.47
C ALA A 456 -18.47 6.25 5.14
N GLY A 457 -18.38 6.24 6.46
CA GLY A 457 -18.36 7.41 7.31
C GLY A 457 -17.13 7.37 8.19
N PHE A 458 -17.23 7.90 9.40
CA PHE A 458 -16.10 7.91 10.32
C PHE A 458 -16.49 8.00 11.79
N ARG A 459 -15.54 7.61 12.62
CA ARG A 459 -15.46 7.87 14.05
C ARG A 459 -14.29 8.83 14.27
N TYR A 460 -14.35 9.67 15.28
CA TYR A 460 -13.19 10.48 15.69
C TYR A 460 -12.66 10.02 17.05
N VAL A 461 -11.38 10.28 17.28
CA VAL A 461 -10.68 10.01 18.55
C VAL A 461 -10.03 11.29 19.06
N GLU A 462 -9.92 11.40 20.38
CA GLU A 462 -9.04 12.34 21.07
C GLU A 462 -7.78 11.57 21.48
N SER A 463 -6.63 11.90 20.87
CA SER A 463 -5.39 11.15 21.08
C SER A 463 -4.14 12.00 20.77
N GLU A 464 -3.31 12.21 21.80
CA GLU A 464 -1.99 12.85 21.69
C GLU A 464 -0.93 11.95 21.03
N GLN A 465 -1.24 10.67 20.79
CA GLN A 465 -0.32 9.77 20.10
C GLN A 465 -0.21 10.21 18.63
N GLN A 466 1.01 10.59 18.23
CA GLN A 466 1.33 10.90 16.85
C GLN A 466 1.11 9.68 15.97
N VAL A 467 0.46 9.89 14.81
CA VAL A 467 0.27 8.84 13.82
C VAL A 467 1.57 8.69 13.02
N ASN A 468 2.27 7.57 13.23
CA ASN A 468 3.45 7.21 12.46
C ASN A 468 3.05 6.91 11.01
N GLN A 469 3.12 7.92 10.15
CA GLN A 469 3.01 7.78 8.70
C GLN A 469 4.33 7.26 8.11
N ASN A 470 4.77 6.09 8.58
CA ASN A 470 5.95 5.41 8.06
C ASN A 470 5.57 4.74 6.73
N PHE A 471 5.61 5.53 5.65
CA PHE A 471 5.36 5.03 4.30
C PHE A 471 6.53 4.16 3.84
N ASN A 472 6.36 2.85 3.91
CA ASN A 472 7.25 1.88 3.28
C ASN A 472 6.93 1.75 1.78
N THR A 473 6.77 2.90 1.11
CA THR A 473 6.51 2.96 -0.33
C THR A 473 7.64 2.24 -1.03
N TYR A 474 7.31 1.15 -1.73
CA TYR A 474 8.29 0.37 -2.49
C TYR A 474 9.08 1.28 -3.40
N GLU A 475 10.41 1.19 -3.36
CA GLU A 475 11.21 1.83 -4.38
C GLU A 475 10.94 1.14 -5.73
N THR A 476 10.49 1.92 -6.71
CA THR A 476 10.02 1.44 -8.02
C THR A 476 10.91 1.93 -9.16
N ASP A 477 11.80 2.90 -8.91
CA ASP A 477 12.79 3.32 -9.89
C ASP A 477 13.78 2.17 -10.14
N GLU A 478 13.71 1.59 -11.34
CA GLU A 478 14.48 0.41 -11.75
C GLU A 478 15.97 0.53 -11.37
N LEU A 479 16.57 1.69 -11.61
CA LEU A 479 17.99 1.92 -11.35
C LEU A 479 18.30 1.91 -9.84
N ILE A 480 17.42 2.47 -9.00
CA ILE A 480 17.62 2.44 -7.54
C ILE A 480 17.39 1.03 -7.01
N SER A 481 16.36 0.31 -7.47
CA SER A 481 16.12 -1.09 -7.10
C SER A 481 17.28 -2.01 -7.46
N GLN A 482 17.90 -1.82 -8.64
CA GLN A 482 19.13 -2.53 -9.02
C GLN A 482 20.30 -2.21 -8.07
N TYR A 483 20.43 -0.95 -7.61
CA TYR A 483 21.45 -0.57 -6.63
C TYR A 483 21.15 -1.09 -5.22
N LEU A 484 19.88 -1.17 -4.80
CA LEU A 484 19.47 -1.77 -3.52
C LEU A 484 19.77 -3.27 -3.50
N GLU A 485 19.46 -4.01 -4.55
CA GLU A 485 19.89 -5.41 -4.70
C GLU A 485 21.41 -5.53 -4.70
N PHE A 486 22.10 -4.67 -5.47
CA PHE A 486 23.56 -4.69 -5.56
C PHE A 486 24.25 -4.43 -4.20
N HIS A 487 23.69 -3.53 -3.38
CA HIS A 487 24.26 -3.13 -2.09
C HIS A 487 23.80 -3.99 -0.91
N TYR A 488 22.60 -4.58 -0.95
CA TYR A 488 21.98 -5.25 0.20
C TYR A 488 21.29 -6.58 -0.11
N GLY A 489 21.08 -6.89 -1.39
CA GLY A 489 20.45 -8.13 -1.84
C GLY A 489 21.38 -9.34 -1.83
N ASN A 490 21.06 -10.32 -2.68
CA ASN A 490 21.74 -11.61 -2.69
C ASN A 490 23.13 -11.54 -3.34
N GLU A 491 24.05 -12.41 -2.89
CA GLU A 491 25.30 -12.65 -3.61
C GLU A 491 25.04 -13.55 -4.83
N TYR A 492 25.58 -13.16 -5.98
CA TYR A 492 25.38 -13.84 -7.26
C TYR A 492 26.69 -14.48 -7.75
N PHE A 493 26.62 -15.70 -8.25
CA PHE A 493 27.77 -16.46 -8.78
C PHE A 493 28.94 -16.66 -7.78
N ASN A 494 28.67 -16.60 -6.47
CA ASN A 494 29.67 -16.55 -5.38
C ASN A 494 30.59 -15.32 -5.43
N VAL A 495 30.12 -14.22 -6.01
CA VAL A 495 30.78 -12.91 -5.95
C VAL A 495 30.31 -12.19 -4.68
N PRO A 496 31.23 -11.82 -3.76
CA PRO A 496 30.85 -11.15 -2.52
C PRO A 496 30.17 -9.80 -2.75
N ASN A 497 29.38 -9.35 -1.77
CA ASN A 497 28.80 -7.99 -1.77
C ASN A 497 29.90 -6.91 -1.95
N PHE A 498 29.79 -6.09 -2.99
CA PHE A 498 30.89 -5.22 -3.43
C PHE A 498 31.28 -4.11 -2.45
N PRO A 499 30.35 -3.29 -1.92
CA PRO A 499 30.73 -2.26 -0.95
C PRO A 499 31.40 -2.90 0.28
N LYS A 500 30.85 -4.00 0.80
CA LYS A 500 31.46 -4.75 1.90
C LYS A 500 32.86 -5.25 1.55
N ALA A 501 33.04 -5.90 0.40
CA ALA A 501 34.33 -6.42 -0.05
C ALA A 501 35.39 -5.31 -0.21
N CYS A 502 34.98 -4.10 -0.62
CA CYS A 502 35.86 -2.93 -0.66
C CYS A 502 36.31 -2.50 0.74
N ILE A 503 35.39 -2.43 1.72
CA ILE A 503 35.73 -2.06 3.09
C ILE A 503 36.59 -3.14 3.76
N ASP A 504 36.20 -4.43 3.66
CA ASP A 504 36.96 -5.58 4.17
C ASP A 504 38.39 -5.63 3.60
N THR A 505 38.58 -5.22 2.33
CA THR A 505 39.89 -5.14 1.70
C THR A 505 40.69 -3.94 2.19
N LEU A 506 40.11 -2.73 2.18
CA LEU A 506 40.84 -1.51 2.55
C LEU A 506 41.24 -1.49 4.03
N ILE A 507 40.44 -2.10 4.91
CA ILE A 507 40.68 -2.10 6.36
C ILE A 507 42.00 -2.79 6.76
N GLN A 508 42.54 -3.62 5.88
CA GLN A 508 43.83 -4.32 6.05
C GLN A 508 45.05 -3.41 5.80
N TYR A 509 44.86 -2.21 5.24
CA TYR A 509 45.91 -1.28 4.84
C TYR A 509 45.88 0.08 5.58
N VAL A 510 44.79 0.36 6.31
CA VAL A 510 44.55 1.63 7.03
C VAL A 510 44.74 1.46 8.56
N ASP A 511 45.00 2.56 9.27
CA ASP A 511 45.89 2.55 10.45
C ASP A 511 45.65 1.52 11.58
N LEU A 512 44.55 1.43 12.34
CA LEU A 512 43.33 2.26 12.44
C LEU A 512 43.35 3.28 13.59
N SER A 513 44.47 3.40 14.30
CA SER A 513 44.50 3.65 15.76
C SER A 513 44.02 5.02 16.28
N GLU A 514 43.82 6.03 15.42
CA GLU A 514 43.47 7.40 15.81
C GLU A 514 42.21 7.96 15.11
N HIS A 515 41.50 7.13 14.34
CA HIS A 515 40.51 7.58 13.35
C HIS A 515 39.17 8.05 13.93
N LYS A 516 38.74 9.24 13.52
CA LYS A 516 37.46 9.84 13.94
C LYS A 516 36.51 10.14 12.79
N ARG A 517 37.02 10.41 11.58
CA ARG A 517 36.20 10.90 10.47
C ARG A 517 36.55 10.22 9.15
N ALA A 518 35.56 9.57 8.54
CA ALA A 518 35.62 9.12 7.14
C ALA A 518 34.69 9.92 6.24
N LEU A 519 35.00 9.96 4.94
CA LEU A 519 34.15 10.47 3.88
C LEU A 519 33.92 9.37 2.84
N ASP A 520 32.66 9.05 2.57
CA ASP A 520 32.26 8.19 1.45
C ASP A 520 31.75 9.07 0.30
N LEU A 521 32.41 8.99 -0.86
CA LEU A 521 32.09 9.76 -2.07
C LEU A 521 31.55 8.83 -3.16
N GLY A 522 30.36 9.14 -3.66
CA GLY A 522 29.60 8.26 -4.53
C GLY A 522 28.91 7.15 -3.74
N CYS A 523 28.41 7.46 -2.54
CA CYS A 523 27.90 6.45 -1.60
C CYS A 523 26.63 5.73 -2.09
N ALA A 524 25.96 6.24 -3.13
CA ALA A 524 24.73 5.70 -3.71
C ALA A 524 23.66 5.40 -2.64
N VAL A 525 23.31 4.13 -2.43
CA VAL A 525 22.32 3.69 -1.42
C VAL A 525 22.96 3.36 -0.05
N GLY A 526 24.22 3.74 0.19
CA GLY A 526 24.81 3.91 1.52
C GLY A 526 25.55 2.72 2.15
N ARG A 527 25.58 1.53 1.52
CA ARG A 527 26.18 0.33 2.14
C ARG A 527 27.64 0.51 2.57
N SER A 528 28.48 1.15 1.76
CA SER A 528 29.87 1.45 2.12
C SER A 528 29.95 2.36 3.35
N SER A 529 29.08 3.37 3.47
CA SER A 529 28.95 4.23 4.66
C SER A 529 28.63 3.43 5.92
N PHE A 530 27.67 2.49 5.86
CA PHE A 530 27.30 1.63 6.99
C PHE A 530 28.45 0.68 7.40
N GLU A 531 29.17 0.10 6.45
CA GLU A 531 30.34 -0.74 6.75
C GLU A 531 31.52 0.10 7.29
N LEU A 532 31.70 1.35 6.84
CA LEU A 532 32.68 2.29 7.39
C LEU A 532 32.35 2.73 8.82
N ALA A 533 31.07 2.98 9.13
CA ALA A 533 30.63 3.42 10.46
C ALA A 533 31.01 2.44 11.58
N LYS A 534 31.24 1.15 11.26
CA LYS A 534 31.79 0.17 12.20
C LYS A 534 33.14 0.62 12.78
N TYR A 535 33.99 1.23 11.96
CA TYR A 535 35.39 1.56 12.25
C TYR A 535 35.66 3.04 12.56
N TYR A 536 34.78 3.96 12.15
CA TYR A 536 34.96 5.41 12.30
C TYR A 536 33.86 6.01 13.19
N ASP A 537 34.20 7.01 14.02
CA ASP A 537 33.24 7.67 14.92
C ASP A 537 32.18 8.49 14.15
N HIS A 538 32.52 9.02 12.97
CA HIS A 538 31.63 9.76 12.07
C HIS A 538 31.94 9.43 10.60
N VAL A 539 30.90 9.27 9.79
CA VAL A 539 31.00 9.13 8.32
C VAL A 539 30.16 10.20 7.65
N ASP A 540 30.78 11.10 6.88
CA ASP A 540 30.04 11.91 5.91
C ASP A 540 29.84 11.08 4.63
N ALA A 541 28.62 10.98 4.13
CA ALA A 541 28.29 10.12 2.98
C ALA A 541 27.63 10.95 1.87
N LEU A 542 28.35 11.18 0.79
CA LEU A 542 27.95 12.11 -0.27
C LEU A 542 27.69 11.41 -1.60
N ASP A 543 26.56 11.74 -2.22
CA ASP A 543 26.25 11.39 -3.59
C ASP A 543 25.82 12.64 -4.38
N PHE A 544 26.02 12.62 -5.70
CA PHE A 544 25.55 13.70 -6.57
C PHE A 544 24.02 13.71 -6.70
N SER A 545 23.38 12.55 -6.56
CA SER A 545 21.94 12.36 -6.69
C SER A 545 21.26 12.16 -5.34
N THR A 546 20.40 13.11 -4.95
CA THR A 546 19.51 12.99 -3.78
C THR A 546 18.62 11.74 -3.84
N ARG A 547 18.33 11.25 -5.06
CA ARG A 547 17.44 10.13 -5.30
C ARG A 547 17.99 8.80 -4.76
N PHE A 548 19.31 8.59 -4.87
CA PHE A 548 19.96 7.38 -4.35
C PHE A 548 20.05 7.41 -2.81
N ILE A 549 20.50 8.53 -2.24
CA ILE A 549 20.69 8.65 -0.79
C ILE A 549 19.37 8.71 0.01
N ARG A 550 18.22 8.96 -0.63
CA ARG A 550 16.91 8.90 0.04
C ARG A 550 16.70 7.58 0.77
N ASN A 551 16.97 6.46 0.09
CA ASN A 551 16.83 5.13 0.69
C ASN A 551 17.85 4.88 1.81
N ALA A 552 19.04 5.48 1.73
CA ALA A 552 20.05 5.41 2.80
C ALA A 552 19.63 6.20 4.05
N ILE A 553 18.99 7.37 3.88
CA ILE A 553 18.38 8.14 4.98
C ILE A 553 17.23 7.34 5.62
N ASN A 554 16.31 6.81 4.81
CA ASN A 554 15.22 5.97 5.29
C ASN A 554 15.73 4.76 6.11
N LEU A 555 16.87 4.16 5.74
CA LEU A 555 17.49 3.09 6.52
C LEU A 555 17.99 3.54 7.89
N VAL A 556 18.49 4.77 8.04
CA VAL A 556 18.89 5.31 9.35
C VAL A 556 17.65 5.54 10.23
N ASP A 557 16.58 6.11 9.66
CA ASP A 557 15.37 6.47 10.40
C ASP A 557 14.45 5.28 10.74
N HIS A 558 14.39 4.27 9.87
CA HIS A 558 13.43 3.16 9.96
C HIS A 558 14.08 1.77 10.08
N GLY A 559 15.37 1.63 9.77
CA GLY A 559 16.11 0.37 9.87
C GLY A 559 15.82 -0.66 8.78
N GLU A 560 14.84 -0.44 7.89
CA GLU A 560 14.51 -1.32 6.77
C GLU A 560 14.10 -0.55 5.49
N VAL A 561 14.22 -1.20 4.34
CA VAL A 561 13.74 -0.72 3.04
C VAL A 561 13.11 -1.87 2.25
N LYS A 562 11.99 -1.59 1.58
CA LYS A 562 11.33 -2.44 0.59
C LYS A 562 11.53 -1.89 -0.84
N TYR A 563 11.77 -2.75 -1.83
CA TYR A 563 11.96 -2.37 -3.23
C TYR A 563 11.46 -3.45 -4.19
N MET A 564 11.14 -3.06 -5.43
CA MET A 564 10.75 -3.99 -6.50
C MET A 564 11.87 -4.12 -7.54
N ILE A 565 12.38 -5.33 -7.76
CA ILE A 565 13.41 -5.61 -8.77
C ILE A 565 12.81 -6.38 -9.97
N PRO A 566 13.14 -6.03 -11.23
CA PRO A 566 12.64 -6.77 -12.39
C PRO A 566 12.97 -8.26 -12.38
N THR A 567 12.05 -9.06 -12.88
CA THR A 567 12.21 -10.50 -13.10
C THR A 567 12.18 -10.83 -14.60
N GLU A 568 11.13 -10.42 -15.31
CA GLU A 568 10.94 -10.63 -16.75
C GLU A 568 9.93 -9.63 -17.35
N GLY A 569 10.34 -8.82 -18.32
CA GLY A 569 9.46 -7.80 -18.93
C GLY A 569 9.04 -6.74 -17.91
N GLU A 570 7.73 -6.55 -17.75
CA GLU A 570 7.13 -5.66 -16.74
C GLU A 570 6.99 -6.34 -15.36
N LEU A 571 7.23 -7.66 -15.27
CA LEU A 571 7.14 -8.40 -14.01
C LEU A 571 8.31 -8.01 -13.09
N THR A 572 7.99 -7.80 -11.82
CA THR A 572 8.94 -7.53 -10.74
C THR A 572 8.77 -8.55 -9.61
N GLU A 573 9.75 -8.65 -8.72
CA GLU A 573 9.58 -9.29 -7.42
C GLU A 573 9.84 -8.26 -6.31
N VAL A 574 9.04 -8.36 -5.26
CA VAL A 574 9.21 -7.58 -4.04
C VAL A 574 10.36 -8.15 -3.20
N LYS A 575 11.27 -7.28 -2.77
CA LYS A 575 12.32 -7.59 -1.80
C LYS A 575 12.38 -6.58 -0.67
N SER A 576 12.98 -6.99 0.44
CA SER A 576 13.31 -6.12 1.56
C SER A 576 14.59 -6.58 2.25
N PHE A 577 15.19 -5.68 3.03
CA PHE A 577 16.27 -5.97 3.97
C PHE A 577 16.19 -5.00 5.15
N SER A 578 16.84 -5.36 6.26
CA SER A 578 17.01 -4.47 7.40
C SER A 578 18.47 -4.36 7.84
N LEU A 579 18.84 -3.20 8.37
CA LEU A 579 20.16 -2.99 8.98
C LEU A 579 20.43 -3.95 10.14
N SER A 580 19.40 -4.43 10.84
CA SER A 580 19.54 -5.41 11.92
C SER A 580 19.89 -6.81 11.41
N THR A 581 19.32 -7.26 10.29
CA THR A 581 19.66 -8.56 9.67
C THR A 581 21.06 -8.62 9.06
N LEU A 582 21.65 -7.46 8.73
CA LEU A 582 22.96 -7.33 8.10
C LEU A 582 24.08 -6.92 9.06
N ASP A 583 23.79 -6.77 10.36
CA ASP A 583 24.72 -6.25 11.37
C ASP A 583 25.31 -4.87 10.98
N LEU A 584 24.41 -3.93 10.65
CA LEU A 584 24.72 -2.56 10.23
C LEU A 584 24.04 -1.48 11.09
N GLY A 585 23.08 -1.85 11.94
CA GLY A 585 22.21 -0.89 12.65
C GLY A 585 22.87 -0.13 13.81
N GLU A 586 23.83 -0.74 14.52
CA GLU A 586 24.34 -0.21 15.80
C GLU A 586 24.88 1.22 15.72
N LYS A 587 25.54 1.57 14.60
CA LYS A 587 26.19 2.86 14.37
C LYS A 587 25.58 3.64 13.18
N ALA A 588 24.36 3.32 12.76
CA ALA A 588 23.69 4.02 11.66
C ALA A 588 23.59 5.53 11.88
N ASN A 589 23.36 5.96 13.13
CA ASN A 589 23.27 7.37 13.54
C ASN A 589 24.60 8.14 13.49
N ASN A 590 25.72 7.48 13.19
CA ASN A 590 27.03 8.12 13.01
C ASN A 590 27.28 8.59 11.56
N ILE A 591 26.27 8.50 10.69
CA ILE A 591 26.39 8.76 9.25
C ILE A 591 25.57 10.00 8.86
N GLU A 592 26.22 11.01 8.29
CA GLU A 592 25.54 12.18 7.69
C GLU A 592 25.43 11.97 6.16
N PHE A 593 24.25 11.55 5.68
CA PHE A 593 23.95 11.48 4.25
C PHE A 593 23.59 12.87 3.69
N ALA A 594 24.26 13.32 2.64
CA ALA A 594 23.96 14.61 2.01
C ALA A 594 24.29 14.64 0.51
N GLN A 595 23.63 15.53 -0.24
CA GLN A 595 24.01 15.77 -1.63
C GLN A 595 25.36 16.50 -1.72
N GLY A 596 26.26 15.99 -2.55
CA GLY A 596 27.59 16.57 -2.78
C GLY A 596 28.16 16.28 -4.16
N ASP A 597 28.81 17.27 -4.76
CA ASP A 597 29.62 17.10 -5.97
C ASP A 597 31.08 16.86 -5.57
N ALA A 598 31.61 15.68 -5.86
CA ALA A 598 33.01 15.33 -5.58
C ALA A 598 34.03 16.22 -6.32
N CYS A 599 33.67 16.80 -7.48
CA CYS A 599 34.53 17.76 -8.18
C CYS A 599 34.48 19.17 -7.56
N ASN A 600 33.49 19.47 -6.72
CA ASN A 600 33.22 20.79 -6.14
C ASN A 600 32.69 20.70 -4.68
N LEU A 601 33.45 20.02 -3.82
CA LEU A 601 33.07 19.82 -2.42
C LEU A 601 33.02 21.14 -1.62
N LYS A 602 31.94 21.32 -0.85
CA LYS A 602 31.77 22.45 0.07
C LYS A 602 32.88 22.48 1.11
N ALA A 603 33.29 23.69 1.52
CA ALA A 603 34.42 23.89 2.44
C ALA A 603 34.29 23.11 3.77
N LYS A 604 33.06 22.86 4.27
CA LYS A 604 32.80 22.13 5.53
C LYS A 604 33.30 20.68 5.57
N TYR A 605 33.52 20.07 4.41
CA TYR A 605 34.02 18.71 4.33
C TYR A 605 35.54 18.77 4.38
N ASP A 606 36.15 18.59 5.55
CA ASP A 606 37.60 18.57 5.71
C ASP A 606 38.04 17.68 6.91
N HIS A 607 39.36 17.59 7.09
CA HIS A 607 40.04 16.84 8.16
C HIS A 607 39.62 15.34 8.27
N TYR A 608 39.55 14.64 7.14
CA TYR A 608 39.27 13.20 7.10
C TYR A 608 40.51 12.34 7.28
N ASP A 609 40.35 11.24 8.01
CA ASP A 609 41.37 10.21 8.20
C ASP A 609 41.34 9.18 7.06
N LEU A 610 40.16 8.99 6.47
CA LEU A 610 39.91 8.18 5.27
C LEU A 610 38.93 8.89 4.34
N ILE A 611 39.22 8.90 3.04
CA ILE A 611 38.25 9.18 1.98
C ILE A 611 38.14 7.95 1.08
N PHE A 612 36.95 7.39 0.98
CA PHE A 612 36.60 6.31 0.07
C PHE A 612 35.86 6.87 -1.15
N ALA A 613 36.31 6.53 -2.35
CA ALA A 613 35.70 6.90 -3.63
C ALA A 613 35.35 5.62 -4.39
N GLY A 614 34.17 5.07 -4.10
CA GLY A 614 33.71 3.77 -4.59
C GLY A 614 33.13 3.84 -6.00
N ASN A 615 33.73 3.14 -6.97
CA ASN A 615 33.32 3.13 -8.39
C ASN A 615 33.12 4.54 -9.01
N LEU A 616 33.83 5.56 -8.48
CA LEU A 616 33.53 6.97 -8.74
C LEU A 616 34.39 7.59 -9.86
N ILE A 617 35.68 7.24 -9.94
CA ILE A 617 36.67 8.07 -10.69
C ILE A 617 36.41 8.13 -12.20
N ASP A 618 35.81 7.08 -12.80
CA ASP A 618 35.39 7.03 -14.21
C ASP A 618 33.90 7.43 -14.42
N ARG A 619 33.32 8.09 -13.41
CA ARG A 619 31.99 8.73 -13.44
C ARG A 619 32.04 10.23 -13.17
N LEU A 620 33.21 10.80 -12.85
CA LEU A 620 33.40 12.23 -12.64
C LEU A 620 33.56 12.99 -13.96
N TYR A 621 32.93 14.16 -14.07
CA TYR A 621 33.10 15.03 -15.24
C TYR A 621 34.47 15.72 -15.28
N GLN A 622 35.12 15.94 -14.12
CA GLN A 622 36.45 16.54 -13.96
C GLN A 622 37.35 15.74 -13.00
N PRO A 623 37.75 14.50 -13.34
CA PRO A 623 38.49 13.62 -12.45
C PRO A 623 39.88 14.15 -12.07
N LYS A 624 40.53 14.92 -12.96
CA LYS A 624 41.81 15.60 -12.67
C LYS A 624 41.68 16.67 -11.58
N GLN A 625 40.57 17.41 -11.58
CA GLN A 625 40.28 18.42 -10.55
C GLN A 625 40.08 17.75 -9.20
N PHE A 626 39.26 16.70 -9.15
CA PHE A 626 39.05 15.88 -7.96
C PHE A 626 40.37 15.40 -7.34
N LEU A 627 41.24 14.72 -8.11
CA LEU A 627 42.54 14.26 -7.60
C LEU A 627 43.43 15.40 -7.08
N SER A 628 43.36 16.58 -7.70
CA SER A 628 44.16 17.74 -7.30
C SER A 628 43.69 18.41 -6.00
N SER A 629 42.39 18.36 -5.68
CA SER A 629 41.78 19.05 -4.53
C SER A 629 41.46 18.13 -3.36
N ILE A 630 41.27 16.83 -3.60
CA ILE A 630 40.88 15.88 -2.54
C ILE A 630 41.96 15.74 -1.46
N LYS A 631 43.22 15.97 -1.81
CA LYS A 631 44.33 15.96 -0.85
C LYS A 631 44.20 16.99 0.26
N ASP A 632 43.59 18.15 0.00
CA ASP A 632 43.43 19.21 1.01
C ASP A 632 42.34 18.87 2.04
N ARG A 633 41.59 17.78 1.79
CA ARG A 633 40.51 17.25 2.63
C ARG A 633 40.98 16.17 3.60
N ILE A 634 42.19 15.62 3.39
CA ILE A 634 42.73 14.46 4.10
C ILE A 634 43.80 14.90 5.11
N ASN A 635 43.76 14.35 6.32
CA ASN A 635 44.77 14.59 7.36
C ASN A 635 46.16 14.06 6.95
N ALA A 636 47.23 14.63 7.50
CA ALA A 636 48.59 14.15 7.26
C ALA A 636 48.75 12.71 7.76
N GLY A 637 49.16 11.77 6.90
CA GLY A 637 49.13 10.33 7.20
C GLY A 637 47.77 9.63 7.04
N GLY A 638 46.70 10.36 6.68
CA GLY A 638 45.39 9.80 6.32
C GLY A 638 45.39 9.13 4.94
N TYR A 639 44.24 8.60 4.52
CA TYR A 639 44.13 7.70 3.38
C TYR A 639 43.11 8.14 2.34
N LEU A 640 43.43 7.92 1.06
CA LEU A 640 42.51 7.99 -0.07
C LEU A 640 42.40 6.58 -0.68
N VAL A 641 41.18 6.07 -0.82
CA VAL A 641 40.90 4.77 -1.46
C VAL A 641 40.04 5.00 -2.68
N ILE A 642 40.47 4.49 -3.83
CA ILE A 642 39.75 4.61 -5.10
C ILE A 642 39.48 3.21 -5.63
N THR A 643 38.21 2.92 -5.93
CA THR A 643 37.81 1.75 -6.72
C THR A 643 37.16 2.19 -8.02
N SER A 644 37.42 1.47 -9.12
CA SER A 644 36.70 1.66 -10.39
C SER A 644 37.05 0.56 -11.40
N PRO A 645 36.11 0.19 -12.30
CA PRO A 645 36.37 -0.68 -13.44
C PRO A 645 37.07 0.03 -14.62
N TYR A 646 37.31 1.34 -14.52
CA TYR A 646 37.94 2.18 -15.54
C TYR A 646 37.27 2.11 -16.92
N THR A 647 35.94 2.05 -16.93
CA THR A 647 35.12 1.89 -18.15
C THR A 647 35.16 3.09 -19.09
N TRP A 648 35.39 4.30 -18.55
CA TRP A 648 35.51 5.57 -19.27
C TRP A 648 34.50 5.76 -20.41
N LEU A 649 33.33 6.32 -20.07
CA LEU A 649 32.24 6.55 -21.02
C LEU A 649 32.05 8.05 -21.23
N GLU A 650 31.90 8.47 -22.50
CA GLU A 650 31.80 9.89 -22.86
C GLU A 650 30.52 10.58 -22.34
N GLU A 651 29.55 9.80 -21.85
CA GLU A 651 28.34 10.29 -21.17
C GLU A 651 28.60 10.84 -19.76
N PHE A 652 29.66 10.38 -19.08
CA PHE A 652 30.05 10.85 -17.74
C PHE A 652 31.27 11.77 -17.78
N THR A 653 32.24 11.45 -18.64
CA THR A 653 33.50 12.18 -18.75
C THR A 653 33.83 12.44 -20.20
N GLU A 654 33.90 13.70 -20.62
CA GLU A 654 34.40 14.06 -21.96
C GLU A 654 35.77 13.40 -22.21
N LYS A 655 36.00 12.88 -23.42
CA LYS A 655 37.21 12.09 -23.74
C LYS A 655 38.54 12.79 -23.41
N GLN A 656 38.58 14.12 -23.52
CA GLN A 656 39.72 14.97 -23.18
C GLN A 656 40.05 15.01 -21.67
N ASN A 657 39.08 14.70 -20.83
CA ASN A 657 39.19 14.70 -19.37
C ASN A 657 39.47 13.29 -18.79
N TRP A 658 39.44 12.24 -19.61
CA TRP A 658 39.84 10.88 -19.20
C TRP A 658 41.26 10.90 -18.62
N LEU A 659 41.46 10.18 -17.52
CA LEU A 659 42.78 10.07 -16.87
C LEU A 659 43.69 9.11 -17.65
N GLY A 660 43.15 7.96 -18.05
CA GLY A 660 43.85 6.90 -18.77
C GLY A 660 42.88 6.16 -19.70
N GLY A 661 43.26 4.95 -20.13
CA GLY A 661 42.52 4.26 -21.21
C GLY A 661 42.78 4.86 -22.59
N VAL A 662 43.83 5.69 -22.70
CA VAL A 662 44.22 6.44 -23.89
C VAL A 662 45.59 6.00 -24.39
N LYS A 663 45.99 6.50 -25.57
CA LYS A 663 47.35 6.34 -26.08
C LYS A 663 48.10 7.67 -26.09
N ILE A 664 49.27 7.71 -25.47
CA ILE A 664 50.16 8.86 -25.46
C ILE A 664 51.41 8.49 -26.27
N ASN A 665 51.72 9.25 -27.31
CA ASN A 665 52.83 8.99 -28.24
C ASN A 665 52.84 7.57 -28.86
N GLY A 666 51.70 6.88 -28.88
CA GLY A 666 51.54 5.51 -29.40
C GLY A 666 51.59 4.41 -28.32
N GLU A 667 52.06 4.73 -27.11
CA GLU A 667 52.09 3.82 -25.96
C GLU A 667 50.76 3.86 -25.19
N ASN A 668 50.39 2.73 -24.57
CA ASN A 668 49.17 2.64 -23.77
C ASN A 668 49.39 3.35 -22.42
N HIS A 669 48.46 4.23 -22.03
CA HIS A 669 48.47 4.88 -20.71
C HIS A 669 47.24 4.42 -19.91
N THR A 670 47.46 3.66 -18.84
CA THR A 670 46.36 3.11 -18.03
C THR A 670 45.87 4.12 -17.00
N THR A 671 44.64 3.96 -16.50
CA THR A 671 44.12 4.79 -15.41
C THR A 671 45.01 4.70 -14.16
N LEU A 672 45.59 3.53 -13.88
CA LEU A 672 46.51 3.33 -12.76
C LEU A 672 47.80 4.14 -12.93
N ASP A 673 48.34 4.24 -14.15
CA ASP A 673 49.53 5.05 -14.43
C ASP A 673 49.23 6.53 -14.22
N ALA A 674 48.08 7.00 -14.73
CA ALA A 674 47.60 8.35 -14.51
C ALA A 674 47.34 8.66 -13.03
N LEU A 675 46.75 7.74 -12.25
CA LEU A 675 46.58 7.89 -10.80
C LEU A 675 47.95 8.05 -10.09
N LYS A 676 48.93 7.19 -10.41
CA LYS A 676 50.30 7.32 -9.90
C LYS A 676 50.91 8.66 -10.26
N GLU A 677 50.74 9.14 -11.50
CA GLU A 677 51.28 10.42 -11.95
C GLU A 677 50.71 11.62 -11.20
N HIS A 678 49.40 11.64 -10.93
CA HIS A 678 48.73 12.76 -10.27
C HIS A 678 48.89 12.72 -8.74
N LEU A 679 48.98 11.53 -8.12
CA LEU A 679 49.00 11.39 -6.65
C LEU A 679 50.41 11.33 -6.04
N LYS A 680 51.46 10.91 -6.78
CA LYS A 680 52.84 10.71 -6.26
C LYS A 680 53.52 11.90 -5.57
N ALA A 681 52.97 13.10 -5.69
CA ALA A 681 53.54 14.30 -5.06
C ALA A 681 53.08 14.47 -3.60
N ASP A 682 51.90 13.92 -3.27
CA ASP A 682 51.23 14.11 -1.99
C ASP A 682 50.90 12.77 -1.29
N PHE A 683 50.96 11.64 -2.03
CA PHE A 683 50.62 10.30 -1.54
C PHE A 683 51.62 9.22 -2.01
N GLU A 684 51.75 8.18 -1.18
CA GLU A 684 52.34 6.89 -1.54
C GLU A 684 51.25 5.82 -1.77
N LEU A 685 51.45 4.94 -2.76
CA LEU A 685 50.58 3.77 -2.97
C LEU A 685 50.89 2.70 -1.91
N VAL A 686 49.88 2.26 -1.19
CA VAL A 686 49.98 1.22 -0.15
C VAL A 686 49.52 -0.11 -0.72
N GLY A 687 50.39 -1.12 -0.64
CA GLY A 687 50.11 -2.45 -1.16
C GLY A 687 50.14 -2.55 -2.69
N LEU A 688 49.65 -3.67 -3.21
CA LEU A 688 49.39 -3.87 -4.64
C LEU A 688 47.92 -3.59 -4.93
N PRO A 689 47.56 -3.02 -6.10
CA PRO A 689 46.16 -2.91 -6.51
C PRO A 689 45.45 -4.27 -6.45
N GLN A 690 44.21 -4.28 -5.96
CA GLN A 690 43.40 -5.49 -5.80
C GLN A 690 42.21 -5.45 -6.77
N ASP A 691 41.89 -6.58 -7.40
CA ASP A 691 40.71 -6.71 -8.26
C ASP A 691 39.52 -7.18 -7.41
N ILE A 692 38.48 -6.35 -7.32
CA ILE A 692 37.24 -6.63 -6.58
C ILE A 692 36.12 -6.91 -7.61
N PRO A 693 35.68 -8.17 -7.78
CA PRO A 693 34.57 -8.50 -8.65
C PRO A 693 33.25 -8.03 -8.04
N PHE A 694 32.27 -7.73 -8.90
CA PHE A 694 30.93 -7.35 -8.49
C PHE A 694 29.86 -7.75 -9.52
N VAL A 695 28.62 -7.93 -9.05
CA VAL A 695 27.47 -8.27 -9.89
C VAL A 695 26.34 -7.27 -9.64
N ILE A 696 25.87 -6.63 -10.70
CA ILE A 696 24.58 -5.93 -10.70
C ILE A 696 23.57 -6.86 -11.39
N ARG A 697 22.45 -7.13 -10.72
CA ARG A 697 21.34 -7.87 -11.32
C ARG A 697 20.41 -6.88 -12.02
N GLU A 698 20.14 -7.12 -13.30
CA GLU A 698 19.18 -6.31 -14.07
C GLU A 698 17.80 -6.98 -14.11
N THR A 699 17.76 -8.32 -14.29
CA THR A 699 16.50 -9.11 -14.23
C THR A 699 16.75 -10.46 -13.55
N ALA A 700 15.75 -11.34 -13.43
CA ALA A 700 15.97 -12.69 -12.89
C ALA A 700 16.95 -13.54 -13.73
N ARG A 701 17.21 -13.15 -14.99
CA ARG A 701 18.10 -13.88 -15.92
C ARG A 701 19.21 -13.02 -16.54
N LYS A 702 19.22 -11.70 -16.34
CA LYS A 702 20.23 -10.76 -16.85
C LYS A 702 21.05 -10.18 -15.69
N HIS A 703 22.36 -10.35 -15.75
CA HIS A 703 23.31 -9.88 -14.73
C HIS A 703 24.53 -9.27 -15.40
N GLN A 704 24.97 -8.11 -14.92
CA GLN A 704 26.26 -7.51 -15.28
C GLN A 704 27.31 -7.93 -14.26
N HIS A 705 28.26 -8.78 -14.67
CA HIS A 705 29.46 -9.10 -13.87
C HIS A 705 30.62 -8.18 -14.30
N THR A 706 31.21 -7.46 -13.35
CA THR A 706 32.26 -6.45 -13.58
C THR A 706 33.37 -6.62 -12.54
N VAL A 707 34.58 -6.14 -12.84
CA VAL A 707 35.72 -6.14 -11.90
C VAL A 707 36.23 -4.71 -11.76
N ALA A 708 36.28 -4.20 -10.53
CA ALA A 708 36.87 -2.90 -10.22
C ALA A 708 38.24 -3.06 -9.59
N GLN A 709 39.20 -2.22 -9.98
CA GLN A 709 40.50 -2.16 -9.34
C GLN A 709 40.45 -1.23 -8.13
N LEU A 710 40.76 -1.76 -6.95
CA LEU A 710 40.92 -1.04 -5.69
C LEU A 710 42.38 -0.62 -5.51
N THR A 711 42.58 0.64 -5.16
CA THR A 711 43.90 1.22 -4.82
C THR A 711 43.82 2.01 -3.52
N VAL A 712 44.81 1.85 -2.64
CA VAL A 712 44.91 2.55 -1.34
C VAL A 712 46.12 3.48 -1.37
N TRP A 713 45.92 4.75 -1.04
CA TRP A 713 46.94 5.80 -1.11
C TRP A 713 47.08 6.47 0.25
N LYS A 714 48.27 6.47 0.85
CA LYS A 714 48.54 7.14 2.14
C LYS A 714 49.12 8.51 1.88
N LYS A 715 48.51 9.55 2.44
CA LYS A 715 49.01 10.93 2.35
C LYS A 715 50.31 11.06 3.14
N HIS A 716 51.29 11.77 2.59
CA HIS A 716 52.54 12.05 3.30
C HIS A 716 52.28 12.81 4.62
N LYS A 717 53.22 12.67 5.57
CA LYS A 717 53.20 13.34 6.88
C LYS A 717 53.79 14.75 6.83
#